data_AF-R0L9B8-F1
#
_entry.id   AF-R0L9B8-F1
#
_cell.length_a   1.000
_cell.length_b   1.000
_cell.length_c   1.000
_cell.angle_alpha   90.00
_cell.angle_beta   90.00
_cell.angle_gamma   90.00
#
_symmetry.space_group_name_H-M   'P 1'
#
loop_
_entity.id
_entity.type
_entity.pdbx_description
1 polymer ?
#
loop_
_entity_poly.entity_id
_entity_poly.type
_entity_poly.pdbx_seq_one_letter_code
_entity_poly.pdbx_strand_id
1 'polypeptide(L)'
;EEADEMLIKCEGGIDAALEYAKMWCKYVKELLNWIEKRLSYETEFAKGIVKIAESGRNAILQQSNMPLRALYAMVLEHDIKVGNSANETVGLLQQKEFYQPLSAKKNEIEKWRKEFKDQWTKEQKRMNESLSSLRKSRLQYAQRCEELEKAKYLSAKAEDEYQSAAVVNPSSASKQLEKRRRSCEEAQAKVQETEALYKMCINDANFRRQELEKVRARIVSHIRKLIYQGDEVLTWVTLRMFKQRQTQSEHIPVGYQHLAEVCKPYKVGEKYLEFIQALQKKDIHMEVFEFESLASGGQRSPPSSRKKLSLQHTGGSKEASTPEDTSRRQFSPNGEQSRSLCSDTESLGGSCESRSLDSPNSSPGNSNRKLLKAPSTGTMSSSDDFEERDSLQTFENENGSSQQQFRNILLSSAAQTHRLRKLRGPSKCRDCDNFMVNGFECEECYLACHKKCLESLLITCGHRKLPNRVPLFGIDFTQVPRDFPEEVPFIVVKCTSEIEARALGVQGIYRISGSKARVEKLCQAFEESRSLVELSEHPFLLQLSGPVLLYQLYNSLIALAKEIQKPGEERTDCAGVPSDPIQSMKELLSKLPGSNYNTLRHLIAHLYRVAEKYEENKMSPNNLGIVFGPTLIRPGSGSDVSMSCLVDSGYQAQIVEFLIQNYERVFGMEDLP
;
A
#
# COMPACT_ATOMS: atom_id res chain seq x y z
N GLU A 1 -7.66 -37.80 -6.38
CA GLU A 1 -7.50 -37.84 -7.85
C GLU A 1 -8.73 -37.33 -8.60
N GLU A 2 -9.93 -37.48 -8.02
CA GLU A 2 -11.18 -36.81 -8.42
C GLU A 2 -11.04 -35.35 -8.89
N ALA A 3 -10.22 -34.53 -8.21
CA ALA A 3 -9.96 -33.14 -8.60
C ALA A 3 -9.21 -33.00 -9.96
N ASP A 4 -8.32 -33.94 -10.28
CA ASP A 4 -7.71 -34.01 -11.61
C ASP A 4 -8.78 -34.43 -12.63
N GLU A 5 -9.62 -35.43 -12.32
CA GLU A 5 -10.71 -35.87 -13.20
C GLU A 5 -11.72 -34.76 -13.51
N MET A 6 -12.14 -33.97 -12.52
CA MET A 6 -13.04 -32.83 -12.74
C MET A 6 -12.41 -31.83 -13.72
N LEU A 7 -11.13 -31.49 -13.54
CA LEU A 7 -10.43 -30.52 -14.39
C LEU A 7 -10.08 -31.09 -15.78
N ILE A 8 -9.93 -32.41 -15.91
CA ILE A 8 -9.82 -33.12 -17.19
C ILE A 8 -11.17 -33.17 -17.92
N LYS A 9 -12.30 -33.29 -17.20
CA LYS A 9 -13.65 -33.29 -17.79
C LYS A 9 -14.09 -31.88 -18.25
N CYS A 10 -13.61 -30.82 -17.61
CA CYS A 10 -13.86 -29.43 -18.04
C CYS A 10 -13.16 -29.05 -19.34
N GLU A 11 -13.89 -28.41 -20.26
CA GLU A 11 -13.32 -27.71 -21.42
C GLU A 11 -12.42 -26.56 -20.94
N GLY A 12 -11.27 -26.35 -21.62
CA GLY A 12 -10.28 -25.36 -21.19
C GLY A 12 -9.54 -25.66 -19.87
N GLY A 13 -9.77 -26.82 -19.22
CA GLY A 13 -9.27 -27.12 -17.88
C GLY A 13 -7.74 -27.06 -17.69
N ILE A 14 -6.94 -27.34 -18.72
CA ILE A 14 -5.47 -27.14 -18.66
C ILE A 14 -5.13 -25.65 -18.60
N ASP A 15 -5.75 -24.84 -19.45
CA ASP A 15 -5.48 -23.41 -19.52
C ASP A 15 -5.96 -22.70 -18.24
N ALA A 16 -7.03 -23.19 -17.60
CA ALA A 16 -7.43 -22.82 -16.25
C ALA A 16 -6.38 -23.22 -15.18
N ALA A 17 -5.83 -24.44 -15.24
CA ALA A 17 -4.76 -24.89 -14.34
C ALA A 17 -3.48 -24.04 -14.47
N LEU A 18 -3.09 -23.74 -15.72
CA LEU A 18 -1.95 -22.90 -16.03
C LEU A 18 -2.19 -21.47 -15.54
N GLU A 19 -3.36 -20.88 -15.76
CA GLU A 19 -3.66 -19.54 -15.28
C GLU A 19 -3.74 -19.47 -13.75
N TYR A 20 -4.27 -20.49 -13.06
CA TYR A 20 -4.20 -20.57 -11.61
C TYR A 20 -2.75 -20.56 -11.11
N ALA A 21 -1.85 -21.33 -11.72
CA ALA A 21 -0.43 -21.31 -11.38
C ALA A 21 0.25 -19.95 -11.68
N LYS A 22 -0.23 -19.21 -12.69
CA LYS A 22 0.20 -17.84 -12.98
C LYS A 22 -0.32 -16.84 -11.93
N MET A 23 -1.56 -17.01 -11.45
CA MET A 23 -2.12 -16.24 -10.33
C MET A 23 -1.36 -16.51 -9.03
N TRP A 24 -1.06 -17.76 -8.71
CA TRP A 24 -0.29 -18.17 -7.53
C TRP A 24 1.12 -17.55 -7.55
N CYS A 25 1.86 -17.68 -8.68
CA CYS A 25 3.17 -17.04 -8.85
C CYS A 25 3.14 -15.52 -8.74
N LYS A 26 2.03 -14.86 -9.11
CA LYS A 26 1.84 -13.41 -8.94
C LYS A 26 1.56 -13.06 -7.48
N TYR A 27 0.66 -13.77 -6.82
CA TYR A 27 0.33 -13.58 -5.39
C TYR A 27 1.58 -13.70 -4.51
N VAL A 28 2.34 -14.78 -4.67
CA VAL A 28 3.58 -15.00 -3.91
C VAL A 28 4.67 -13.97 -4.25
N LYS A 29 4.71 -13.43 -5.47
CA LYS A 29 5.60 -12.30 -5.78
C LYS A 29 5.28 -11.08 -4.94
N GLU A 30 4.00 -10.73 -4.74
CA GLU A 30 3.64 -9.56 -3.94
C GLU A 30 3.89 -9.79 -2.44
N LEU A 31 3.75 -11.02 -1.93
CA LEU A 31 4.20 -11.37 -0.57
C LEU A 31 5.73 -11.21 -0.40
N LEU A 32 6.51 -11.61 -1.41
CA LEU A 32 7.97 -11.44 -1.43
C LEU A 32 8.37 -9.94 -1.51
N ASN A 33 7.69 -9.14 -2.34
CA ASN A 33 7.89 -7.69 -2.41
C ASN A 33 7.58 -7.00 -1.07
N TRP A 34 6.56 -7.47 -0.34
CA TRP A 34 6.17 -6.94 0.97
C TRP A 34 7.20 -7.30 2.06
N ILE A 35 7.57 -8.58 2.19
CA ILE A 35 8.49 -9.00 3.25
C ILE A 35 9.87 -8.38 3.06
N GLU A 36 10.36 -8.25 1.82
CA GLU A 36 11.65 -7.62 1.49
C GLU A 36 11.72 -6.17 1.99
N LYS A 37 10.69 -5.36 1.70
CA LYS A 37 10.58 -3.99 2.24
C LYS A 37 10.48 -3.98 3.77
N ARG A 38 9.66 -4.87 4.34
CA ARG A 38 9.46 -4.96 5.80
C ARG A 38 10.75 -5.35 6.54
N LEU A 39 11.61 -6.17 5.92
CA LEU A 39 12.92 -6.55 6.44
C LEU A 39 13.97 -5.43 6.25
N SER A 40 13.88 -4.64 5.17
CA SER A 40 14.72 -3.44 4.99
C SER A 40 14.49 -2.40 6.09
N TYR A 41 13.22 -2.00 6.31
CA TYR A 41 12.89 -1.00 7.34
C TYR A 41 13.26 -1.47 8.76
N GLU A 42 13.13 -2.77 9.04
CA GLU A 42 13.57 -3.32 10.32
C GLU A 42 15.09 -3.32 10.45
N THR A 43 15.83 -3.59 9.38
CA THR A 43 17.30 -3.49 9.34
C THR A 43 17.77 -2.05 9.60
N GLU A 44 17.09 -1.08 9.00
CA GLU A 44 17.35 0.36 9.18
C GLU A 44 17.05 0.80 10.62
N PHE A 45 15.89 0.42 11.17
CA PHE A 45 15.51 0.69 12.55
C PHE A 45 16.49 0.06 13.56
N ALA A 46 16.78 -1.23 13.42
CA ALA A 46 17.68 -1.95 14.32
C ALA A 46 19.09 -1.31 14.36
N LYS A 47 19.66 -1.00 13.19
CA LYS A 47 20.97 -0.32 13.10
C LYS A 47 20.92 1.12 13.63
N GLY A 48 19.79 1.81 13.47
CA GLY A 48 19.56 3.13 14.08
C GLY A 48 19.62 3.08 15.60
N ILE A 49 18.85 2.16 16.21
CA ILE A 49 18.80 1.96 17.67
C ILE A 49 20.17 1.55 18.23
N VAL A 50 20.84 0.55 17.66
CA VAL A 50 22.18 0.13 18.11
C VAL A 50 23.16 1.30 18.08
N LYS A 51 23.21 2.07 16.98
CA LYS A 51 24.14 3.19 16.83
C LYS A 51 23.93 4.30 17.86
N ILE A 52 22.68 4.69 18.14
CA ILE A 52 22.42 5.73 19.17
C ILE A 52 22.67 5.18 20.58
N ALA A 53 22.36 3.91 20.83
CA ALA A 53 22.58 3.28 22.11
C ALA A 53 24.07 3.11 22.45
N GLU A 54 24.90 2.68 21.48
CA GLU A 54 26.37 2.63 21.61
C GLU A 54 26.97 4.00 21.90
N SER A 55 26.54 5.03 21.17
CA SER A 55 26.99 6.40 21.34
C SER A 55 26.63 6.95 22.73
N GLY A 56 25.37 6.78 23.15
CA GLY A 56 24.90 7.18 24.48
C GLY A 56 25.60 6.43 25.61
N ARG A 57 25.80 5.11 25.46
CA ARG A 57 26.47 4.26 26.46
C ARG A 57 27.91 4.73 26.68
N ASN A 58 28.64 5.04 25.61
CA ASN A 58 30.00 5.57 25.69
C ASN A 58 30.05 6.95 26.36
N ALA A 59 29.11 7.85 26.06
CA ALA A 59 29.05 9.19 26.68
C ALA A 59 28.70 9.13 28.18
N ILE A 60 27.75 8.26 28.57
CA ILE A 60 27.32 8.08 29.96
C ILE A 60 28.42 7.41 30.81
N LEU A 61 29.18 6.48 30.23
CA LEU A 61 30.30 5.82 30.93
C LEU A 61 31.47 6.77 31.27
N GLN A 62 31.61 7.90 30.56
CA GLN A 62 32.60 8.93 30.86
C GLN A 62 32.23 9.82 32.07
N GLN A 63 30.95 9.89 32.43
CA GLN A 63 30.48 10.75 33.53
C GLN A 63 30.74 10.11 34.89
N SER A 64 31.14 10.88 35.89
CA SER A 64 31.25 10.45 37.31
C SER A 64 30.09 11.02 38.15
N ASN A 65 29.75 10.33 39.23
CA ASN A 65 28.79 10.76 40.27
C ASN A 65 27.41 11.24 39.75
N MET A 66 26.97 10.77 38.58
CA MET A 66 25.67 11.10 38.00
C MET A 66 24.54 10.19 38.53
N PRO A 67 23.32 10.72 38.71
CA PRO A 67 22.16 9.93 39.11
C PRO A 67 21.81 8.87 38.07
N LEU A 68 21.36 7.69 38.50
CA LEU A 68 20.92 6.57 37.66
C LEU A 68 21.92 6.10 36.57
N ARG A 69 23.19 6.55 36.59
CA ARG A 69 24.18 6.33 35.52
C ARG A 69 24.33 4.85 35.12
N ALA A 70 24.40 3.96 36.11
CA ALA A 70 24.51 2.52 35.89
C ALA A 70 23.23 1.92 35.29
N LEU A 71 22.05 2.38 35.70
CA LEU A 71 20.77 1.95 35.15
C LEU A 71 20.66 2.32 33.67
N TYR A 72 20.94 3.58 33.31
CA TYR A 72 20.92 4.00 31.90
C TYR A 72 21.96 3.27 31.04
N ALA A 73 23.14 2.95 31.59
CA ALA A 73 24.10 2.10 30.90
C ALA A 73 23.53 0.69 30.61
N MET A 74 22.72 0.11 31.52
CA MET A 74 22.03 -1.16 31.31
C MET A 74 20.83 -1.05 30.35
N VAL A 75 20.09 0.06 30.33
CA VAL A 75 19.05 0.34 29.32
C VAL A 75 19.65 0.35 27.91
N LEU A 76 20.76 1.07 27.72
CA LEU A 76 21.40 1.20 26.41
C LEU A 76 22.05 -0.12 25.97
N GLU A 77 22.61 -0.87 26.90
CA GLU A 77 23.10 -2.24 26.68
C GLU A 77 21.98 -3.24 26.32
N HIS A 78 20.78 -3.05 26.85
CA HIS A 78 19.58 -3.80 26.46
C HIS A 78 19.14 -3.46 25.03
N ASP A 79 19.07 -2.17 24.67
CA ASP A 79 18.65 -1.74 23.34
C ASP A 79 19.64 -2.18 22.24
N ILE A 80 20.96 -2.22 22.54
CA ILE A 80 21.97 -2.83 21.67
C ILE A 80 21.67 -4.32 21.43
N LYS A 81 21.31 -5.08 22.47
CA LYS A 81 21.00 -6.52 22.36
C LYS A 81 19.73 -6.78 21.57
N VAL A 82 18.67 -6.00 21.81
CA VAL A 82 17.41 -6.09 21.08
C VAL A 82 17.62 -5.75 19.59
N GLY A 83 18.36 -4.68 19.29
CA GLY A 83 18.67 -4.30 17.91
C GLY A 83 19.53 -5.34 17.18
N ASN A 84 20.55 -5.90 17.82
CA ASN A 84 21.37 -6.96 17.23
C ASN A 84 20.55 -8.24 16.97
N SER A 85 19.75 -8.69 17.94
CA SER A 85 18.85 -9.85 17.77
C SER A 85 17.79 -9.64 16.69
N ALA A 86 17.27 -8.42 16.53
CA ALA A 86 16.38 -8.07 15.41
C ALA A 86 17.10 -8.18 14.05
N ASN A 87 18.34 -7.68 13.94
CA ASN A 87 19.14 -7.76 12.71
C ASN A 87 19.53 -9.21 12.36
N GLU A 88 19.82 -10.06 13.36
CA GLU A 88 19.99 -11.52 13.19
C GLU A 88 18.70 -12.20 12.71
N THR A 89 17.56 -11.86 13.33
CA THR A 89 16.23 -12.36 12.96
C THR A 89 15.88 -12.02 11.50
N VAL A 90 16.19 -10.79 11.06
CA VAL A 90 16.06 -10.39 9.65
C VAL A 90 16.93 -11.25 8.74
N GLY A 91 18.18 -11.51 9.12
CA GLY A 91 19.09 -12.39 8.37
C GLY A 91 18.53 -13.81 8.20
N LEU A 92 17.96 -14.41 9.25
CA LEU A 92 17.34 -15.73 9.21
C LEU A 92 16.11 -15.77 8.28
N LEU A 93 15.20 -14.80 8.41
CA LEU A 93 14.00 -14.70 7.57
C LEU A 93 14.34 -14.45 6.10
N GLN A 94 15.34 -13.62 5.81
CA GLN A 94 15.77 -13.37 4.44
C GLN A 94 16.42 -14.61 3.82
N GLN A 95 17.37 -15.26 4.50
CA GLN A 95 18.23 -16.29 3.89
C GLN A 95 17.70 -17.72 4.02
N LYS A 96 16.99 -18.07 5.10
CA LYS A 96 16.74 -19.48 5.47
C LYS A 96 15.28 -19.83 5.74
N GLU A 97 14.51 -18.90 6.32
CA GLU A 97 13.19 -19.23 6.88
C GLU A 97 11.99 -18.57 6.18
N PHE A 98 12.19 -17.58 5.30
CA PHE A 98 11.10 -17.02 4.50
C PHE A 98 11.44 -16.73 3.02
N TYR A 99 12.25 -15.70 2.75
CA TYR A 99 12.33 -15.13 1.40
C TYR A 99 12.97 -16.10 0.39
N GLN A 100 14.16 -16.65 0.68
CA GLN A 100 14.84 -17.55 -0.26
C GLN A 100 14.05 -18.86 -0.54
N PRO A 101 13.53 -19.61 0.46
CA PRO A 101 12.74 -20.83 0.19
C PRO A 101 11.49 -20.56 -0.66
N LEU A 102 10.73 -19.52 -0.33
CA LEU A 102 9.49 -19.19 -1.03
C LEU A 102 9.77 -18.66 -2.45
N SER A 103 10.79 -17.82 -2.62
CA SER A 103 11.24 -17.32 -3.92
C SER A 103 11.73 -18.46 -4.82
N ALA A 104 12.53 -19.40 -4.29
CA ALA A 104 12.96 -20.59 -5.01
C ALA A 104 11.78 -21.43 -5.49
N LYS A 105 10.81 -21.76 -4.60
CA LYS A 105 9.64 -22.57 -4.98
C LYS A 105 8.76 -21.86 -6.01
N LYS A 106 8.50 -20.57 -5.86
CA LYS A 106 7.75 -19.77 -6.83
C LYS A 106 8.45 -19.67 -8.20
N ASN A 107 9.79 -19.65 -8.24
CA ASN A 107 10.54 -19.67 -9.50
C ASN A 107 10.55 -21.07 -10.15
N GLU A 108 10.53 -22.15 -9.37
CA GLU A 108 10.34 -23.53 -9.85
C GLU A 108 8.96 -23.71 -10.52
N ILE A 109 7.89 -23.25 -9.86
CA ILE A 109 6.51 -23.33 -10.38
C ILE A 109 6.36 -22.48 -11.65
N GLU A 110 6.91 -21.26 -11.68
CA GLU A 110 6.93 -20.40 -12.88
C GLU A 110 7.66 -21.05 -14.06
N LYS A 111 8.75 -21.80 -13.82
CA LYS A 111 9.48 -22.55 -14.85
C LYS A 111 8.62 -23.68 -15.41
N TRP A 112 8.09 -24.55 -14.56
CA TRP A 112 7.26 -25.68 -15.00
C TRP A 112 5.95 -25.24 -15.68
N ARG A 113 5.32 -24.15 -15.24
CA ARG A 113 4.13 -23.61 -15.92
C ARG A 113 4.42 -23.18 -17.36
N LYS A 114 5.62 -22.64 -17.64
CA LYS A 114 6.03 -22.31 -19.02
C LYS A 114 6.23 -23.58 -19.85
N GLU A 115 7.04 -24.51 -19.33
CA GLU A 115 7.28 -25.81 -19.96
C GLU A 115 5.98 -26.55 -20.31
N PHE A 116 5.02 -26.63 -19.38
CA PHE A 116 3.74 -27.27 -19.65
C PHE A 116 2.85 -26.50 -20.62
N LYS A 117 2.89 -25.16 -20.64
CA LYS A 117 2.17 -24.36 -21.65
C LYS A 117 2.75 -24.61 -23.05
N ASP A 118 4.06 -24.66 -23.18
CA ASP A 118 4.73 -24.88 -24.46
C ASP A 118 4.52 -26.32 -24.96
N GLN A 119 4.53 -27.32 -24.06
CA GLN A 119 4.11 -28.70 -24.37
C GLN A 119 2.65 -28.78 -24.82
N TRP A 120 1.72 -28.13 -24.11
CA TRP A 120 0.29 -28.12 -24.45
C TRP A 120 0.05 -27.51 -25.84
N THR A 121 0.61 -26.33 -26.08
CA THR A 121 0.51 -25.61 -27.37
C THR A 121 1.04 -26.47 -28.53
N LYS A 122 2.13 -27.23 -28.30
CA LYS A 122 2.75 -28.11 -29.30
C LYS A 122 1.88 -29.31 -29.66
N GLU A 123 1.23 -29.96 -28.69
CA GLU A 123 0.33 -31.09 -28.98
C GLU A 123 -1.03 -30.64 -29.53
N GLN A 124 -1.55 -29.49 -29.09
CA GLN A 124 -2.70 -28.84 -29.74
C GLN A 124 -2.43 -28.57 -31.24
N LYS A 125 -1.23 -28.04 -31.57
CA LYS A 125 -0.82 -27.81 -32.97
C LYS A 125 -0.79 -29.12 -33.77
N ARG A 126 -0.19 -30.18 -33.23
CA ARG A 126 -0.14 -31.52 -33.85
C ARG A 126 -1.54 -32.09 -34.10
N MET A 127 -2.45 -31.98 -33.14
CA MET A 127 -3.84 -32.40 -33.30
C MET A 127 -4.54 -31.61 -34.43
N ASN A 128 -4.31 -30.30 -34.52
CA ASN A 128 -4.86 -29.46 -35.58
C ASN A 128 -4.29 -29.79 -36.97
N GLU A 129 -3.02 -30.18 -37.07
CA GLU A 129 -2.38 -30.66 -38.32
C GLU A 129 -3.02 -31.97 -38.80
N SER A 130 -3.25 -32.94 -37.91
CA SER A 130 -3.99 -34.18 -38.23
C SER A 130 -5.45 -33.93 -38.59
N LEU A 131 -6.16 -33.05 -37.87
CA LEU A 131 -7.54 -32.66 -38.21
C LEU A 131 -7.63 -31.93 -39.56
N SER A 132 -6.65 -31.10 -39.92
CA SER A 132 -6.56 -30.46 -41.23
C SER A 132 -6.37 -31.50 -42.35
N SER A 133 -5.50 -32.49 -42.10
CA SER A 133 -5.24 -33.60 -43.04
C SER A 133 -6.47 -34.49 -43.23
N LEU A 134 -7.19 -34.80 -42.14
CA LEU A 134 -8.48 -35.52 -42.15
C LEU A 134 -9.58 -34.78 -42.92
N ARG A 135 -9.68 -33.46 -42.78
CA ARG A 135 -10.65 -32.64 -43.54
C ARG A 135 -10.34 -32.66 -45.04
N LYS A 136 -9.05 -32.59 -45.41
CA LYS A 136 -8.59 -32.66 -46.82
C LYS A 136 -8.88 -34.01 -47.45
N SER A 137 -8.50 -35.12 -46.80
CA SER A 137 -8.75 -36.47 -47.34
C SER A 137 -10.24 -36.81 -47.41
N ARG A 138 -11.06 -36.35 -46.45
CA ARG A 138 -12.54 -36.46 -46.54
C ARG A 138 -13.10 -35.76 -47.79
N LEU A 139 -12.64 -34.55 -48.07
CA LEU A 139 -13.09 -33.78 -49.24
C LEU A 139 -12.64 -34.43 -50.56
N GLN A 140 -11.39 -34.90 -50.63
CA GLN A 140 -10.86 -35.61 -51.80
C GLN A 140 -11.61 -36.91 -52.06
N TYR A 141 -11.90 -37.70 -51.02
CA TYR A 141 -12.72 -38.90 -51.15
C TYR A 141 -14.13 -38.60 -51.68
N ALA A 142 -14.81 -37.59 -51.13
CA ALA A 142 -16.13 -37.17 -51.61
C ALA A 142 -16.11 -36.73 -53.09
N GLN A 143 -15.10 -35.94 -53.49
CA GLN A 143 -14.89 -35.53 -54.89
C GLN A 143 -14.67 -36.73 -55.81
N ARG A 144 -13.90 -37.74 -55.40
CA ARG A 144 -13.69 -38.97 -56.18
C ARG A 144 -14.95 -39.83 -56.27
N CYS A 145 -15.77 -39.89 -55.22
CA CYS A 145 -17.09 -40.53 -55.30
C CYS A 145 -17.99 -39.84 -56.33
N GLU A 146 -18.04 -38.51 -56.36
CA GLU A 146 -18.77 -37.79 -57.41
C GLU A 146 -18.21 -38.04 -58.82
N GLU A 147 -16.88 -38.06 -58.98
CA GLU A 147 -16.24 -38.40 -60.26
C GLU A 147 -16.61 -39.82 -60.72
N LEU A 148 -16.67 -40.79 -59.80
CA LEU A 148 -17.08 -42.16 -60.08
C LEU A 148 -18.55 -42.26 -60.51
N GLU A 149 -19.49 -41.60 -59.82
CA GLU A 149 -20.90 -41.61 -60.27
C GLU A 149 -21.09 -40.93 -61.63
N LYS A 150 -20.36 -39.84 -61.90
CA LYS A 150 -20.31 -39.21 -63.22
C LYS A 150 -19.72 -40.15 -64.29
N ALA A 151 -18.69 -40.93 -63.96
CA ALA A 151 -18.10 -41.92 -64.86
C ALA A 151 -19.02 -43.11 -65.14
N LYS A 152 -19.68 -43.66 -64.11
CA LYS A 152 -20.69 -44.73 -64.24
C LYS A 152 -21.83 -44.31 -65.17
N TYR A 153 -22.42 -43.14 -64.94
CA TYR A 153 -23.49 -42.59 -65.79
C TYR A 153 -23.06 -42.47 -67.26
N LEU A 154 -21.83 -42.03 -67.51
CA LEU A 154 -21.26 -41.95 -68.86
C LEU A 154 -20.87 -43.31 -69.48
N SER A 155 -20.73 -44.37 -68.68
CA SER A 155 -20.59 -45.75 -69.19
C SER A 155 -21.95 -46.32 -69.55
N ALA A 156 -22.93 -46.27 -68.64
CA ALA A 156 -24.30 -46.75 -68.88
C ALA A 156 -24.92 -46.11 -70.14
N LYS A 157 -24.80 -44.78 -70.28
CA LYS A 157 -25.27 -44.08 -71.49
C LYS A 157 -24.56 -44.54 -72.77
N ALA A 158 -23.28 -44.94 -72.68
CA ALA A 158 -22.55 -45.50 -73.82
C ALA A 158 -22.93 -46.97 -74.11
N GLU A 159 -23.43 -47.71 -73.12
CA GLU A 159 -23.99 -49.05 -73.27
C GLU A 159 -25.36 -48.99 -73.98
N ASP A 160 -26.23 -48.03 -73.62
CA ASP A 160 -27.50 -47.76 -74.30
C ASP A 160 -27.30 -47.26 -75.74
N GLU A 161 -26.35 -46.33 -75.95
CA GLU A 161 -25.95 -45.86 -77.28
C GLU A 161 -25.35 -47.00 -78.13
N TYR A 162 -24.56 -47.90 -77.53
CA TYR A 162 -24.01 -49.07 -78.24
C TYR A 162 -25.11 -50.05 -78.68
N GLN A 163 -26.04 -50.39 -77.78
CA GLN A 163 -27.20 -51.24 -78.11
C GLN A 163 -28.03 -50.64 -79.25
N SER A 164 -28.17 -49.31 -79.29
CA SER A 164 -28.92 -48.61 -80.33
C SER A 164 -28.17 -48.47 -81.66
N ALA A 165 -26.85 -48.31 -81.64
CA ALA A 165 -26.03 -47.97 -82.82
C ALA A 165 -25.28 -49.15 -83.46
N ALA A 166 -25.27 -50.34 -82.83
CA ALA A 166 -24.51 -51.51 -83.28
C ALA A 166 -24.80 -51.95 -84.73
N VAL A 167 -25.98 -51.63 -85.26
CA VAL A 167 -26.43 -52.00 -86.63
C VAL A 167 -25.67 -51.24 -87.72
N VAL A 168 -25.16 -50.03 -87.45
CA VAL A 168 -24.65 -49.12 -88.50
C VAL A 168 -23.12 -48.98 -88.50
N ASN A 169 -22.46 -49.00 -87.33
CA ASN A 169 -20.99 -48.87 -87.28
C ASN A 169 -20.36 -49.49 -86.00
N PRO A 170 -20.36 -50.82 -85.86
CA PRO A 170 -20.05 -51.49 -84.60
C PRO A 170 -18.61 -51.25 -84.10
N SER A 171 -17.65 -51.07 -85.01
CA SER A 171 -16.22 -50.99 -84.66
C SER A 171 -15.77 -49.68 -83.98
N SER A 172 -16.51 -48.58 -84.15
CA SER A 172 -16.26 -47.32 -83.44
C SER A 172 -17.04 -47.26 -82.12
N ALA A 173 -18.31 -47.68 -82.14
CA ALA A 173 -19.15 -47.73 -80.94
C ALA A 173 -18.55 -48.64 -79.85
N SER A 174 -18.05 -49.83 -80.23
CA SER A 174 -17.36 -50.74 -79.30
C SER A 174 -16.11 -50.11 -78.66
N LYS A 175 -15.31 -49.35 -79.44
CA LYS A 175 -14.13 -48.62 -78.91
C LYS A 175 -14.52 -47.48 -77.97
N GLN A 176 -15.63 -46.80 -78.23
CA GLN A 176 -16.16 -45.75 -77.37
C GLN A 176 -16.65 -46.32 -76.04
N LEU A 177 -17.38 -47.43 -76.07
CA LEU A 177 -17.83 -48.17 -74.89
C LEU A 177 -16.65 -48.64 -74.04
N GLU A 178 -15.70 -49.38 -74.61
CA GLU A 178 -14.52 -49.88 -73.87
C GLU A 178 -13.69 -48.74 -73.24
N LYS A 179 -13.62 -47.57 -73.90
CA LYS A 179 -12.98 -46.37 -73.34
C LYS A 179 -13.74 -45.81 -72.13
N ARG A 180 -15.08 -45.86 -72.11
CA ARG A 180 -15.89 -45.45 -70.95
C ARG A 180 -15.79 -46.44 -69.81
N ARG A 181 -15.82 -47.75 -70.11
CA ARG A 181 -15.63 -48.83 -69.15
C ARG A 181 -14.31 -48.67 -68.36
N ARG A 182 -13.18 -48.49 -69.08
CA ARG A 182 -11.86 -48.21 -68.45
C ARG A 182 -11.85 -46.92 -67.64
N SER A 183 -12.48 -45.85 -68.14
CA SER A 183 -12.58 -44.59 -67.40
C SER A 183 -13.37 -44.73 -66.09
N CYS A 184 -14.30 -45.69 -66.00
CA CYS A 184 -15.01 -46.02 -64.77
C CYS A 184 -14.13 -46.87 -63.83
N GLU A 185 -13.38 -47.85 -64.35
CA GLU A 185 -12.40 -48.65 -63.59
C GLU A 185 -11.32 -47.76 -62.96
N GLU A 186 -10.77 -46.81 -63.72
CA GLU A 186 -9.81 -45.80 -63.23
C GLU A 186 -10.40 -44.90 -62.12
N ALA A 187 -11.67 -44.48 -62.26
CA ALA A 187 -12.34 -43.69 -61.24
C ALA A 187 -12.58 -44.51 -59.97
N GLN A 188 -12.93 -45.80 -60.10
CA GLN A 188 -13.12 -46.70 -58.97
C GLN A 188 -11.82 -46.98 -58.21
N ALA A 189 -10.70 -47.16 -58.91
CA ALA A 189 -9.38 -47.27 -58.28
C ALA A 189 -9.00 -45.99 -57.52
N LYS A 190 -9.27 -44.80 -58.09
CA LYS A 190 -9.05 -43.49 -57.44
C LYS A 190 -9.95 -43.26 -56.22
N VAL A 191 -11.14 -43.87 -56.17
CA VAL A 191 -11.99 -43.89 -54.96
C VAL A 191 -11.37 -44.80 -53.90
N GLN A 192 -10.94 -46.02 -54.25
CA GLN A 192 -10.31 -46.94 -53.28
C GLN A 192 -9.01 -46.37 -52.68
N GLU A 193 -8.18 -45.72 -53.49
CA GLU A 193 -6.99 -44.98 -53.05
C GLU A 193 -7.33 -43.89 -52.02
N THR A 194 -8.27 -43.00 -52.36
CA THR A 194 -8.66 -41.89 -51.47
C THR A 194 -9.45 -42.35 -50.24
N GLU A 195 -10.18 -43.47 -50.31
CA GLU A 195 -10.81 -44.12 -49.17
C GLU A 195 -9.77 -44.67 -48.18
N ALA A 196 -8.71 -45.32 -48.69
CA ALA A 196 -7.62 -45.83 -47.87
C ALA A 196 -6.86 -44.67 -47.17
N LEU A 197 -6.58 -43.59 -47.90
CA LEU A 197 -5.98 -42.37 -47.34
C LEU A 197 -6.88 -41.72 -46.28
N TYR A 198 -8.20 -41.64 -46.51
CA TYR A 198 -9.14 -41.09 -45.54
C TYR A 198 -9.22 -41.95 -44.27
N LYS A 199 -9.29 -43.29 -44.39
CA LYS A 199 -9.21 -44.24 -43.26
C LYS A 199 -7.89 -44.09 -42.48
N MET A 200 -6.76 -43.91 -43.16
CA MET A 200 -5.47 -43.65 -42.53
C MET A 200 -5.47 -42.32 -41.74
N CYS A 201 -6.04 -41.25 -42.30
CA CYS A 201 -6.19 -39.98 -41.58
C CYS A 201 -7.13 -40.07 -40.37
N ILE A 202 -8.19 -40.89 -40.42
CA ILE A 202 -9.06 -41.16 -39.26
C ILE A 202 -8.24 -41.81 -38.14
N ASN A 203 -7.39 -42.78 -38.48
CA ASN A 203 -6.57 -43.50 -37.51
C ASN A 203 -5.51 -42.59 -36.86
N ASP A 204 -4.77 -41.77 -37.62
CA ASP A 204 -3.83 -40.79 -37.04
C ASP A 204 -4.56 -39.74 -36.18
N ALA A 205 -5.68 -39.17 -36.64
CA ALA A 205 -6.44 -38.20 -35.84
C ALA A 205 -7.00 -38.80 -34.53
N ASN A 206 -7.41 -40.07 -34.53
CA ASN A 206 -7.81 -40.79 -33.32
C ASN A 206 -6.61 -41.07 -32.40
N PHE A 207 -5.46 -41.45 -32.95
CA PHE A 207 -4.22 -41.63 -32.19
C PHE A 207 -3.75 -40.32 -31.54
N ARG A 208 -3.71 -39.20 -32.29
CA ARG A 208 -3.39 -37.88 -31.72
C ARG A 208 -4.33 -37.45 -30.61
N ARG A 209 -5.62 -37.76 -30.73
CA ARG A 209 -6.61 -37.48 -29.67
C ARG A 209 -6.32 -38.28 -28.39
N GLN A 210 -5.91 -39.55 -28.50
CA GLN A 210 -5.49 -40.34 -27.34
C GLN A 210 -4.19 -39.81 -26.70
N GLU A 211 -3.20 -39.42 -27.50
CA GLU A 211 -1.97 -38.81 -26.97
C GLU A 211 -2.22 -37.45 -26.31
N LEU A 212 -3.11 -36.63 -26.87
CA LEU A 212 -3.50 -35.34 -26.30
C LEU A 212 -4.14 -35.50 -24.92
N GLU A 213 -5.01 -36.49 -24.72
CA GLU A 213 -5.62 -36.80 -23.42
C GLU A 213 -4.62 -37.36 -22.40
N LYS A 214 -3.64 -38.18 -22.82
CA LYS A 214 -2.52 -38.60 -21.95
C LYS A 214 -1.69 -37.41 -21.48
N VAL A 215 -1.39 -36.46 -22.38
CA VAL A 215 -0.64 -35.23 -22.07
C VAL A 215 -1.47 -34.31 -21.17
N ARG A 216 -2.78 -34.19 -21.40
CA ARG A 216 -3.73 -33.44 -20.55
C ARG A 216 -3.71 -33.93 -19.10
N ALA A 217 -3.92 -35.23 -18.90
CA ALA A 217 -3.89 -35.84 -17.56
C ALA A 217 -2.53 -35.65 -16.87
N ARG A 218 -1.42 -35.83 -17.61
CA ARG A 218 -0.07 -35.59 -17.10
C ARG A 218 0.13 -34.14 -16.63
N ILE A 219 -0.25 -33.16 -17.45
CA ILE A 219 -0.06 -31.73 -17.15
C ILE A 219 -0.90 -31.32 -15.94
N VAL A 220 -2.20 -31.66 -15.91
CA VAL A 220 -3.10 -31.35 -14.78
C VAL A 220 -2.54 -31.89 -13.46
N SER A 221 -2.16 -33.17 -13.43
CA SER A 221 -1.65 -33.81 -12.21
C SER A 221 -0.30 -33.22 -11.74
N HIS A 222 0.57 -32.78 -12.66
CA HIS A 222 1.82 -32.11 -12.29
C HIS A 222 1.60 -30.68 -11.79
N ILE A 223 0.69 -29.91 -12.40
CA ILE A 223 0.35 -28.57 -11.92
C ILE A 223 -0.24 -28.66 -10.51
N ARG A 224 -1.19 -29.58 -10.24
CA ARG A 224 -1.74 -29.78 -8.90
C ARG A 224 -0.66 -30.12 -7.87
N LYS A 225 0.27 -31.02 -8.19
CA LYS A 225 1.40 -31.38 -7.31
C LYS A 225 2.32 -30.19 -7.03
N LEU A 226 2.61 -29.37 -8.04
CA LEU A 226 3.44 -28.16 -7.90
C LEU A 226 2.77 -27.08 -7.04
N ILE A 227 1.46 -26.87 -7.20
CA ILE A 227 0.68 -25.95 -6.35
C ILE A 227 0.65 -26.44 -4.90
N TYR A 228 0.32 -27.71 -4.67
CA TYR A 228 0.28 -28.31 -3.34
C TYR A 228 1.64 -28.16 -2.60
N GLN A 229 2.76 -28.46 -3.26
CA GLN A 229 4.10 -28.22 -2.71
C GLN A 229 4.43 -26.72 -2.54
N GLY A 230 3.81 -25.84 -3.33
CA GLY A 230 3.90 -24.40 -3.15
C GLY A 230 3.22 -23.96 -1.87
N ASP A 231 2.00 -24.45 -1.62
CA ASP A 231 1.20 -24.15 -0.43
C ASP A 231 1.83 -24.75 0.84
N GLU A 232 2.44 -25.94 0.77
CA GLU A 232 3.26 -26.50 1.87
C GLU A 232 4.43 -25.58 2.23
N VAL A 233 5.21 -25.12 1.25
CA VAL A 233 6.32 -24.17 1.48
C VAL A 233 5.82 -22.84 2.00
N LEU A 234 4.73 -22.28 1.43
CA LEU A 234 4.13 -21.02 1.85
C LEU A 234 3.62 -21.08 3.31
N THR A 235 2.99 -22.19 3.69
CA THR A 235 2.53 -22.43 5.06
C THR A 235 3.72 -22.54 6.01
N TRP A 236 4.74 -23.33 5.64
CA TRP A 236 5.95 -23.53 6.45
C TRP A 236 6.71 -22.23 6.71
N VAL A 237 6.96 -21.40 5.68
CA VAL A 237 7.64 -20.10 5.86
C VAL A 237 6.81 -19.15 6.71
N THR A 238 5.49 -19.15 6.56
CA THR A 238 4.59 -18.25 7.29
C THR A 238 4.57 -18.57 8.78
N LEU A 239 4.49 -19.86 9.14
CA LEU A 239 4.63 -20.33 10.53
C LEU A 239 6.01 -20.01 11.12
N ARG A 240 7.09 -20.17 10.33
CA ARG A 240 8.45 -19.80 10.72
C ARG A 240 8.58 -18.30 11.01
N MET A 241 8.06 -17.46 10.12
CA MET A 241 7.99 -16.01 10.34
C MET A 241 7.25 -15.67 11.63
N PHE A 242 6.05 -16.21 11.83
CA PHE A 242 5.29 -15.95 13.05
C PHE A 242 6.05 -16.38 14.31
N LYS A 243 6.72 -17.54 14.32
CA LYS A 243 7.48 -17.95 15.50
C LYS A 243 8.70 -17.07 15.77
N GLN A 244 9.43 -16.62 14.75
CA GLN A 244 10.53 -15.68 14.95
C GLN A 244 10.02 -14.33 15.49
N ARG A 245 8.89 -13.82 14.98
CA ARG A 245 8.26 -12.59 15.47
C ARG A 245 7.80 -12.71 16.93
N GLN A 246 7.24 -13.86 17.30
CA GLN A 246 6.87 -14.15 18.68
C GLN A 246 8.10 -14.10 19.59
N THR A 247 9.13 -14.89 19.31
CA THR A 247 10.35 -14.97 20.15
C THR A 247 11.03 -13.60 20.28
N GLN A 248 11.13 -12.84 19.19
CA GLN A 248 11.66 -11.47 19.18
C GLN A 248 10.87 -10.54 20.12
N SER A 249 9.53 -10.68 20.16
CA SER A 249 8.65 -9.85 20.99
C SER A 249 8.62 -10.29 22.46
N GLU A 250 8.81 -11.58 22.76
CA GLU A 250 8.73 -12.15 24.11
C GLU A 250 9.87 -11.65 25.04
N HIS A 251 11.06 -11.38 24.49
CA HIS A 251 12.22 -10.95 25.28
C HIS A 251 12.16 -9.48 25.75
N ILE A 252 11.52 -8.59 24.99
CA ILE A 252 11.59 -7.14 25.21
C ILE A 252 10.90 -6.70 26.52
N PRO A 253 9.66 -7.14 26.85
CA PRO A 253 9.01 -6.77 28.11
C PRO A 253 9.77 -7.25 29.35
N VAL A 254 10.38 -8.44 29.27
CA VAL A 254 11.15 -9.04 30.39
C VAL A 254 12.39 -8.21 30.72
N GLY A 255 13.07 -7.69 29.70
CA GLY A 255 14.21 -6.78 29.87
C GLY A 255 13.82 -5.48 30.58
N TYR A 256 12.76 -4.82 30.13
CA TYR A 256 12.27 -3.60 30.79
C TYR A 256 11.70 -3.86 32.20
N GLN A 257 11.08 -5.01 32.44
CA GLN A 257 10.63 -5.39 33.79
C GLN A 257 11.83 -5.53 34.74
N HIS A 258 12.91 -6.19 34.31
CA HIS A 258 14.13 -6.29 35.11
C HIS A 258 14.76 -4.90 35.39
N LEU A 259 14.85 -4.04 34.38
CA LEU A 259 15.35 -2.67 34.53
C LEU A 259 14.50 -1.84 35.51
N ALA A 260 13.17 -2.03 35.53
CA ALA A 260 12.28 -1.39 36.48
C ALA A 260 12.54 -1.85 37.92
N GLU A 261 12.73 -3.15 38.17
CA GLU A 261 13.11 -3.66 39.50
C GLU A 261 14.45 -3.08 39.99
N VAL A 262 15.45 -2.99 39.10
CA VAL A 262 16.78 -2.42 39.41
C VAL A 262 16.72 -0.90 39.67
N CYS A 263 15.67 -0.20 39.21
CA CYS A 263 15.45 1.22 39.51
C CYS A 263 14.91 1.45 40.94
N LYS A 264 14.06 0.56 41.46
CA LYS A 264 13.34 0.74 42.74
C LYS A 264 14.22 1.09 43.96
N PRO A 265 15.41 0.51 44.19
CA PRO A 265 16.23 0.83 45.37
C PRO A 265 17.00 2.15 45.28
N TYR A 266 16.94 2.89 44.15
CA TYR A 266 17.72 4.10 43.97
C TYR A 266 17.27 5.26 44.88
N LYS A 267 18.22 5.88 45.59
CA LYS A 267 17.96 7.03 46.46
C LYS A 267 18.26 8.35 45.76
N VAL A 268 17.25 9.21 45.70
CA VAL A 268 17.39 10.58 45.17
C VAL A 268 18.41 11.35 46.02
N GLY A 269 19.31 12.10 45.36
CA GLY A 269 20.35 12.90 46.03
C GLY A 269 21.61 12.14 46.44
N GLU A 270 21.59 10.80 46.55
CA GLU A 270 22.73 9.97 47.00
C GLU A 270 24.02 10.24 46.22
N LYS A 271 23.93 10.31 44.89
CA LYS A 271 25.08 10.59 44.01
C LYS A 271 25.61 12.03 44.11
N TYR A 272 24.78 12.99 44.49
CA TYR A 272 25.22 14.36 44.79
C TYR A 272 25.90 14.45 46.17
N LEU A 273 25.43 13.67 47.15
CA LEU A 273 26.11 13.53 48.44
C LEU A 273 27.49 12.87 48.29
N GLU A 274 27.60 11.81 47.50
CA GLU A 274 28.90 11.20 47.13
C GLU A 274 29.84 12.22 46.47
N PHE A 275 29.32 13.06 45.57
CA PHE A 275 30.09 14.15 44.96
C PHE A 275 30.59 15.16 46.01
N ILE A 276 29.73 15.64 46.91
CA ILE A 276 30.12 16.56 47.99
C ILE A 276 31.18 15.92 48.91
N GLN A 277 31.03 14.63 49.24
CA GLN A 277 31.99 13.89 50.08
C GLN A 277 33.35 13.69 49.40
N ALA A 278 33.38 13.61 48.06
CA ALA A 278 34.61 13.52 47.28
C ALA A 278 35.35 14.86 47.11
N LEU A 279 34.71 16.01 47.41
CA LEU A 279 35.39 17.30 47.42
C LEU A 279 36.32 17.39 48.64
N GLN A 280 37.61 17.71 48.40
CA GLN A 280 38.55 17.95 49.50
C GLN A 280 38.08 19.11 50.39
N LYS A 281 37.77 18.80 51.65
CA LYS A 281 37.59 19.81 52.69
C LYS A 281 38.93 20.47 52.99
N LYS A 282 39.21 21.60 52.33
CA LYS A 282 40.08 22.62 52.91
C LYS A 282 39.27 23.36 53.97
N ASP A 283 39.75 23.39 55.21
CA ASP A 283 39.18 24.27 56.21
C ASP A 283 39.42 25.72 55.77
N ILE A 284 38.31 26.43 55.53
CA ILE A 284 38.32 27.84 55.22
C ILE A 284 38.23 28.53 56.57
N HIS A 285 39.38 28.88 57.14
CA HIS A 285 39.41 29.76 58.31
C HIS A 285 38.69 31.05 57.94
N MET A 286 37.65 31.41 58.69
CA MET A 286 37.00 32.71 58.54
C MET A 286 38.00 33.80 58.91
N GLU A 287 38.31 34.66 57.95
CA GLU A 287 39.17 35.82 58.16
C GLU A 287 38.37 36.87 58.95
N VAL A 288 38.70 37.00 60.24
CA VAL A 288 38.09 37.97 61.15
C VAL A 288 38.83 39.29 60.97
N PHE A 289 38.23 40.22 60.24
CA PHE A 289 38.79 41.55 60.01
C PHE A 289 38.66 42.42 61.27
N GLU A 290 39.72 42.47 62.06
CA GLU A 290 39.88 43.42 63.16
C GLU A 290 40.42 44.78 62.68
N PHE A 291 40.24 45.83 63.48
CA PHE A 291 40.59 47.20 63.11
C PHE A 291 42.10 47.48 63.30
N GLU A 292 42.85 47.51 62.19
CA GLU A 292 44.24 48.00 62.20
C GLU A 292 44.30 49.53 62.33
N SER A 293 44.69 50.02 63.51
CA SER A 293 44.93 51.45 63.75
C SER A 293 46.24 51.90 63.10
N LEU A 294 46.18 52.82 62.12
CA LEU A 294 47.37 53.38 61.49
C LEU A 294 48.29 54.10 62.49
N ALA A 295 49.50 53.59 62.66
CA ALA A 295 50.59 54.24 63.38
C ALA A 295 51.72 54.64 62.42
N SER A 296 52.19 55.88 62.53
CA SER A 296 53.13 56.47 61.58
C SER A 296 54.59 56.03 61.77
N GLY A 297 55.13 55.32 60.76
CA GLY A 297 56.46 55.61 60.21
C GLY A 297 57.70 54.98 60.85
N GLY A 298 58.40 54.16 60.06
CA GLY A 298 59.86 54.31 59.91
C GLY A 298 60.76 53.07 60.00
N GLN A 299 61.83 53.12 59.20
CA GLN A 299 63.14 52.45 59.34
C GLN A 299 63.32 50.95 58.97
N ARG A 300 64.32 50.74 58.09
CA ARG A 300 65.25 49.59 57.94
C ARG A 300 64.81 48.29 57.24
N SER A 301 65.19 48.23 55.95
CA SER A 301 65.79 47.06 55.29
C SER A 301 67.33 47.07 55.49
N PRO A 302 68.19 46.18 54.89
CA PRO A 302 67.99 44.90 54.18
C PRO A 302 68.85 43.73 54.81
N PRO A 303 69.69 42.92 54.12
CA PRO A 303 69.31 41.62 53.50
C PRO A 303 70.12 40.35 53.91
N SER A 304 69.53 39.17 53.60
CA SER A 304 70.16 37.89 53.14
C SER A 304 71.32 37.22 53.91
N SER A 305 71.06 36.05 54.53
CA SER A 305 71.90 34.82 54.54
C SER A 305 71.19 33.70 55.34
N ARG A 306 71.55 32.39 55.34
CA ARG A 306 72.74 31.67 54.83
C ARG A 306 72.38 30.23 54.35
N LYS A 307 73.39 29.47 53.90
CA LYS A 307 73.30 28.21 53.12
C LYS A 307 73.49 26.91 53.93
N LYS A 308 72.91 25.82 53.38
CA LYS A 308 73.47 24.43 53.22
C LYS A 308 73.62 23.44 54.41
N LEU A 309 73.03 22.26 54.19
CA LEU A 309 73.58 20.88 54.25
C LEU A 309 74.31 20.33 55.50
N SER A 310 73.88 19.14 55.93
CA SER A 310 74.76 17.97 56.09
C SER A 310 74.02 16.67 55.67
N LEU A 311 74.73 15.53 55.57
CA LEU A 311 74.22 14.26 55.02
C LEU A 311 75.05 13.06 55.52
N GLN A 312 74.40 11.94 55.88
CA GLN A 312 74.92 10.55 56.03
C GLN A 312 73.69 9.61 56.21
N HIS A 313 73.54 8.43 55.56
CA HIS A 313 74.33 7.17 55.57
C HIS A 313 74.23 6.41 56.91
N THR A 314 74.12 5.06 57.00
CA THR A 314 74.15 3.89 56.06
C THR A 314 73.11 2.82 56.51
N GLY A 315 72.82 1.70 55.82
CA GLY A 315 73.18 1.20 54.47
C GLY A 315 73.09 -0.35 54.33
N GLY A 316 72.91 -0.84 53.08
CA GLY A 316 73.18 -2.24 52.62
C GLY A 316 72.17 -3.34 53.00
N SER A 317 71.95 -4.43 52.24
CA SER A 317 72.33 -4.87 50.86
C SER A 317 71.34 -6.00 50.44
N LYS A 318 71.38 -6.74 49.30
CA LYS A 318 72.35 -7.01 48.21
C LYS A 318 71.61 -7.35 46.88
N GLU A 319 72.31 -7.19 45.75
CA GLU A 319 72.46 -8.09 44.55
C GLU A 319 71.42 -9.20 44.23
N ALA A 320 71.11 -9.57 42.97
CA ALA A 320 71.40 -9.09 41.60
C ALA A 320 70.41 -9.82 40.61
N SER A 321 70.24 -9.53 39.31
CA SER A 321 71.10 -8.89 38.30
C SER A 321 70.34 -8.09 37.21
N THR A 322 71.10 -7.40 36.34
CA THR A 322 70.74 -6.43 35.27
C THR A 322 71.33 -6.90 33.91
N PRO A 323 71.51 -6.11 32.81
CA PRO A 323 71.10 -4.74 32.40
C PRO A 323 70.28 -4.75 31.07
N GLU A 324 70.04 -3.72 30.24
CA GLU A 324 70.34 -2.26 30.16
C GLU A 324 69.00 -1.45 30.13
N ASP A 325 68.87 -0.11 30.17
CA ASP A 325 69.65 1.09 29.78
C ASP A 325 69.61 1.43 28.25
N THR A 326 69.39 2.67 27.77
CA THR A 326 69.62 4.02 28.36
C THR A 326 68.58 5.12 28.02
N SER A 327 68.46 6.10 28.94
CA SER A 327 68.14 7.55 28.70
C SER A 327 66.72 7.99 28.23
N ARG A 328 66.16 9.18 28.61
CA ARG A 328 66.52 10.25 29.59
C ARG A 328 65.36 11.26 29.84
N ARG A 329 65.31 11.86 31.06
CA ARG A 329 64.78 13.22 31.44
C ARG A 329 63.24 13.47 31.38
N GLN A 330 62.54 13.90 32.46
CA GLN A 330 62.48 15.19 33.23
C GLN A 330 61.57 16.29 32.59
N PHE A 331 60.77 17.14 33.29
CA PHE A 331 60.19 17.15 34.67
C PHE A 331 59.23 18.39 34.89
N SER A 332 57.93 18.19 35.22
CA SER A 332 56.98 19.16 35.90
C SER A 332 56.76 20.59 35.32
N PRO A 333 55.92 21.50 35.91
CA PRO A 333 54.80 21.41 36.91
C PRO A 333 53.40 21.76 36.30
N ASN A 334 52.20 21.51 36.88
CA ASN A 334 51.51 21.98 38.12
C ASN A 334 51.48 23.52 38.32
N GLY A 335 50.41 24.21 38.75
CA GLY A 335 48.99 23.93 39.12
C GLY A 335 48.37 25.27 39.64
N GLU A 336 47.09 25.67 39.49
CA GLU A 336 45.77 25.16 39.95
C GLU A 336 45.13 26.16 40.98
N GLN A 337 43.78 26.19 41.13
CA GLN A 337 42.94 26.93 42.13
C GLN A 337 42.73 28.46 41.84
N SER A 338 41.52 29.07 41.71
CA SER A 338 40.20 29.12 42.43
C SER A 338 40.12 30.23 43.50
N ARG A 339 39.04 31.03 43.73
CA ARG A 339 37.57 30.89 43.48
C ARG A 339 36.83 32.24 43.22
N SER A 340 35.64 32.12 42.59
CA SER A 340 34.33 32.83 42.76
C SER A 340 34.17 34.11 43.61
N LEU A 341 33.45 35.12 43.07
CA LEU A 341 32.11 35.58 43.57
C LEU A 341 31.38 36.51 42.55
N CYS A 342 30.13 36.90 42.82
CA CYS A 342 29.14 37.41 41.83
C CYS A 342 28.83 38.92 41.92
N SER A 343 28.34 39.52 40.81
CA SER A 343 27.18 40.44 40.78
C SER A 343 26.68 40.68 39.34
N ASP A 344 25.50 41.29 39.18
CA ASP A 344 24.71 41.40 37.94
C ASP A 344 25.00 42.65 37.06
N THR A 345 24.63 42.60 35.77
CA THR A 345 24.05 43.72 34.99
C THR A 345 23.52 43.28 33.61
N GLU A 346 22.55 44.02 33.06
CA GLU A 346 21.96 43.79 31.74
C GLU A 346 22.80 44.38 30.59
N SER A 347 22.69 43.81 29.37
CA SER A 347 23.03 44.51 28.12
C SER A 347 22.35 43.89 26.89
N LEU A 348 22.15 44.69 25.85
CA LEU A 348 21.45 44.35 24.60
C LEU A 348 22.40 44.37 23.38
N GLY A 349 22.12 43.50 22.39
CA GLY A 349 22.79 43.47 21.08
C GLY A 349 24.08 42.63 21.02
N GLY A 350 24.59 42.23 19.84
CA GLY A 350 23.96 42.32 18.51
C GLY A 350 24.92 42.09 17.33
N SER A 351 24.39 41.48 16.25
CA SER A 351 24.90 41.51 14.85
C SER A 351 26.11 40.65 14.41
N CYS A 352 26.18 40.51 13.07
CA CYS A 352 27.28 40.21 12.12
C CYS A 352 28.24 39.00 12.29
N GLU A 353 27.92 37.94 11.54
CA GLU A 353 28.66 37.41 10.37
C GLU A 353 30.20 37.12 10.34
N SER A 354 30.49 35.92 9.81
CA SER A 354 31.56 35.58 8.83
C SER A 354 32.98 35.21 9.30
N ARG A 355 33.39 33.96 9.02
CA ARG A 355 34.34 33.52 7.95
C ARG A 355 34.43 31.97 7.98
N SER A 356 34.52 31.18 6.89
CA SER A 356 35.49 31.14 5.75
C SER A 356 36.92 30.79 6.21
N LEU A 357 37.67 29.84 5.64
CA LEU A 357 37.60 29.02 4.41
C LEU A 357 37.93 27.51 4.77
N ASP A 358 38.19 26.52 3.91
CA ASP A 358 38.60 26.48 2.49
C ASP A 358 38.28 25.14 1.78
N SER A 359 38.51 25.08 0.45
CA SER A 359 38.42 23.90 -0.42
C SER A 359 39.84 23.50 -0.90
N PRO A 360 40.22 23.32 -2.20
CA PRO A 360 39.55 22.92 -3.45
C PRO A 360 39.91 21.43 -3.77
N ASN A 361 39.90 20.81 -4.97
CA ASN A 361 39.62 21.13 -6.40
C ASN A 361 39.28 19.76 -7.10
N SER A 362 39.02 19.53 -8.40
CA SER A 362 39.07 20.25 -9.70
C SER A 362 38.04 19.63 -10.68
N SER A 363 37.90 20.17 -11.89
CA SER A 363 37.38 19.46 -13.08
C SER A 363 38.08 19.98 -14.36
N PRO A 364 38.15 19.19 -15.44
CA PRO A 364 38.41 19.78 -16.77
C PRO A 364 37.60 19.17 -17.93
N GLY A 365 37.49 19.94 -19.03
CA GLY A 365 37.44 19.39 -20.39
C GLY A 365 36.08 19.38 -21.11
N ASN A 366 35.87 20.36 -22.00
CA ASN A 366 34.81 20.33 -23.01
C ASN A 366 35.35 19.67 -24.31
N SER A 367 34.51 18.94 -25.07
CA SER A 367 34.88 18.39 -26.39
C SER A 367 33.67 18.08 -27.27
N ASN A 368 33.61 18.68 -28.46
CA ASN A 368 32.61 18.40 -29.49
C ASN A 368 32.81 17.02 -30.14
N ARG A 369 31.73 16.23 -30.29
CA ARG A 369 31.59 15.24 -31.38
C ARG A 369 30.11 14.99 -31.70
N LYS A 370 29.71 15.27 -32.95
CA LYS A 370 28.47 14.74 -33.53
C LYS A 370 28.59 13.22 -33.67
N LEU A 371 27.52 12.48 -33.39
CA LEU A 371 27.25 11.19 -34.04
C LEU A 371 25.73 10.98 -34.15
N LEU A 372 25.30 10.59 -35.35
CA LEU A 372 23.90 10.30 -35.67
C LEU A 372 23.58 8.84 -35.33
N LYS A 373 22.32 8.54 -35.01
CA LYS A 373 21.75 7.23 -35.34
C LYS A 373 20.27 7.35 -35.69
N ALA A 374 19.89 6.66 -36.77
CA ALA A 374 18.54 6.59 -37.32
C ALA A 374 17.98 5.15 -37.08
N PRO A 375 16.91 4.68 -37.75
CA PRO A 375 15.62 4.61 -37.04
C PRO A 375 14.96 3.22 -37.09
N SER A 376 13.75 3.16 -36.53
CA SER A 376 12.67 2.20 -36.87
C SER A 376 12.88 0.69 -36.61
N THR A 377 12.01 0.14 -35.76
CA THR A 377 11.14 -1.01 -36.12
C THR A 377 10.01 -1.13 -35.09
N GLY A 378 8.86 -1.67 -35.49
CA GLY A 378 7.73 -1.88 -34.58
C GLY A 378 6.62 -2.72 -35.23
N THR A 379 5.72 -3.20 -34.38
CA THR A 379 4.46 -3.88 -34.73
C THR A 379 3.46 -3.56 -33.62
N MET A 380 2.42 -2.78 -33.90
CA MET A 380 1.11 -3.24 -34.41
C MET A 380 0.26 -3.94 -33.35
N SER A 381 -0.77 -3.23 -32.87
CA SER A 381 -2.02 -3.78 -32.35
C SER A 381 -3.14 -2.79 -32.70
N SER A 382 -4.32 -3.29 -33.06
CA SER A 382 -5.33 -2.56 -33.85
C SER A 382 -6.69 -2.51 -33.17
N SER A 383 -7.39 -1.38 -33.30
CA SER A 383 -8.84 -1.24 -33.10
C SER A 383 -9.36 -0.08 -33.93
N ASP A 384 -10.56 -0.26 -34.46
CA ASP A 384 -11.32 0.65 -35.34
C ASP A 384 -11.93 1.81 -34.49
N ASP A 385 -12.55 2.87 -35.03
CA ASP A 385 -13.01 3.18 -36.40
C ASP A 385 -13.21 4.71 -36.57
N PHE A 386 -13.93 5.12 -37.62
CA PHE A 386 -14.46 6.46 -38.00
C PHE A 386 -13.61 7.34 -38.92
N GLU A 387 -14.10 7.50 -40.16
CA GLU A 387 -13.82 8.67 -41.01
C GLU A 387 -14.61 9.89 -40.55
N GLU A 388 -14.01 11.08 -40.61
CA GLU A 388 -14.73 12.30 -41.01
C GLU A 388 -13.81 13.17 -41.88
N ARG A 389 -14.42 13.90 -42.81
CA ARG A 389 -13.74 14.55 -43.94
C ARG A 389 -14.31 15.96 -44.16
N ASP A 390 -13.53 16.99 -43.84
CA ASP A 390 -13.61 18.24 -44.62
C ASP A 390 -12.32 19.08 -44.59
N SER A 391 -12.41 20.29 -45.15
CA SER A 391 -11.36 20.88 -45.98
C SER A 391 -10.87 22.27 -45.51
N LEU A 392 -9.78 22.68 -46.14
CA LEU A 392 -9.01 23.92 -46.00
C LEU A 392 -9.77 25.27 -45.86
N GLN A 393 -9.07 26.25 -45.26
CA GLN A 393 -8.99 27.69 -45.68
C GLN A 393 -10.18 28.64 -45.37
N THR A 394 -10.03 29.93 -44.98
CA THR A 394 -8.86 30.79 -44.60
C THR A 394 -9.30 32.02 -43.75
N PHE A 395 -8.32 32.84 -43.30
CA PHE A 395 -8.36 34.28 -42.93
C PHE A 395 -8.63 34.72 -41.46
N GLU A 396 -7.51 35.12 -40.81
CA GLU A 396 -7.24 36.40 -40.10
C GLU A 396 -8.33 37.09 -39.23
N ASN A 397 -8.00 37.39 -37.97
CA ASN A 397 -7.45 38.71 -37.61
C ASN A 397 -6.75 38.70 -36.22
N GLU A 398 -5.94 39.72 -35.91
CA GLU A 398 -5.20 39.82 -34.63
C GLU A 398 -6.01 40.44 -33.49
N ASN A 399 -5.92 39.84 -32.29
CA ASN A 399 -5.62 40.56 -31.05
C ASN A 399 -5.22 39.61 -29.91
N GLY A 400 -4.34 40.07 -29.01
CA GLY A 400 -3.64 39.22 -28.05
C GLY A 400 -4.40 38.94 -26.75
N SER A 401 -4.65 37.67 -26.45
CA SER A 401 -4.82 37.18 -25.07
C SER A 401 -4.33 35.72 -24.96
N SER A 402 -3.98 35.28 -23.75
CA SER A 402 -3.47 33.93 -23.49
C SER A 402 -4.49 32.80 -23.72
N GLN A 403 -5.77 33.13 -23.98
CA GLN A 403 -6.84 32.14 -24.15
C GLN A 403 -6.81 31.40 -25.50
N GLN A 404 -6.17 31.94 -26.54
CA GLN A 404 -6.24 31.35 -27.90
C GLN A 404 -5.60 29.94 -28.01
N GLN A 405 -4.70 29.55 -27.08
CA GLN A 405 -4.02 28.26 -27.13
C GLN A 405 -4.86 27.06 -26.63
N PHE A 406 -6.10 27.28 -26.16
CA PHE A 406 -6.90 26.27 -25.46
C PHE A 406 -8.04 25.65 -26.26
N ARG A 407 -8.29 26.07 -27.52
CA ARG A 407 -9.48 25.68 -28.30
C ARG A 407 -9.70 24.17 -28.51
N ASN A 408 -8.67 23.34 -28.36
CA ASN A 408 -8.72 21.88 -28.61
C ASN A 408 -8.44 21.06 -27.33
N ILE A 409 -9.06 21.44 -26.20
CA ILE A 409 -9.02 20.72 -24.92
C ILE A 409 -10.40 20.76 -24.27
N LEU A 410 -10.98 19.60 -23.93
CA LEU A 410 -12.10 19.56 -22.98
C LEU A 410 -11.55 19.88 -21.59
N LEU A 411 -12.19 20.81 -20.88
CA LEU A 411 -11.86 21.18 -19.51
C LEU A 411 -13.06 20.89 -18.63
N SER A 412 -12.85 20.16 -17.54
CA SER A 412 -13.86 20.04 -16.48
C SER A 412 -14.23 21.43 -15.95
N SER A 413 -15.43 21.59 -15.40
CA SER A 413 -15.88 22.83 -14.74
C SER A 413 -14.84 23.34 -13.73
N ALA A 414 -14.31 22.45 -12.89
CA ALA A 414 -13.24 22.81 -11.96
C ALA A 414 -11.96 23.28 -12.68
N ALA A 415 -11.54 22.64 -13.78
CA ALA A 415 -10.39 23.07 -14.57
C ALA A 415 -10.59 24.46 -15.23
N GLN A 416 -11.82 24.81 -15.62
CA GLN A 416 -12.16 26.12 -16.19
C GLN A 416 -11.95 27.28 -15.19
N THR A 417 -11.93 27.00 -13.88
CA THR A 417 -11.62 28.02 -12.85
C THR A 417 -10.14 28.40 -12.76
N HIS A 418 -9.23 27.67 -13.42
CA HIS A 418 -7.78 27.93 -13.34
C HIS A 418 -7.28 28.79 -14.49
N ARG A 419 -6.53 29.85 -14.17
CA ARG A 419 -5.67 30.54 -15.14
C ARG A 419 -4.47 29.66 -15.48
N LEU A 420 -4.60 28.81 -16.49
CA LEU A 420 -3.56 27.84 -16.89
C LEU A 420 -2.51 28.46 -17.82
N ARG A 421 -1.23 28.10 -17.61
CA ARG A 421 -0.14 28.29 -18.57
C ARG A 421 0.63 26.99 -18.78
N LYS A 422 1.48 26.93 -19.82
CA LYS A 422 2.35 25.77 -20.05
C LYS A 422 3.40 25.64 -18.94
N LEU A 423 3.54 24.42 -18.42
CA LEU A 423 4.52 24.04 -17.39
C LEU A 423 5.96 24.34 -17.84
N ARG A 424 6.78 24.92 -16.96
CA ARG A 424 8.15 25.39 -17.31
C ARG A 424 9.30 24.44 -16.95
N GLY A 425 9.03 23.30 -16.32
CA GLY A 425 10.02 22.30 -15.91
C GLY A 425 9.37 21.02 -15.40
N PRO A 426 10.15 19.98 -15.05
CA PRO A 426 9.60 18.73 -14.52
C PRO A 426 8.85 18.97 -13.20
N SER A 427 7.63 18.46 -13.10
CA SER A 427 6.77 18.57 -11.92
C SER A 427 5.94 17.30 -11.73
N LYS A 428 5.23 17.19 -10.60
CA LYS A 428 4.30 16.09 -10.31
C LYS A 428 2.88 16.55 -10.66
N CYS A 429 2.18 15.79 -11.49
CA CYS A 429 0.76 16.02 -11.78
C CYS A 429 -0.05 15.82 -10.50
N ARG A 430 -0.86 16.80 -10.11
CA ARG A 430 -1.68 16.78 -8.90
C ARG A 430 -2.77 15.69 -8.99
N ASP A 431 -3.57 15.71 -10.05
CA ASP A 431 -4.72 14.81 -10.28
C ASP A 431 -4.39 13.30 -10.29
N CYS A 432 -3.21 12.91 -10.77
CA CYS A 432 -2.85 11.50 -10.97
C CYS A 432 -1.49 11.12 -10.37
N ASP A 433 -0.90 12.00 -9.56
CA ASP A 433 0.32 11.80 -8.76
C ASP A 433 1.57 11.25 -9.50
N ASN A 434 1.63 11.42 -10.82
CA ASN A 434 2.72 10.97 -11.70
C ASN A 434 3.62 12.15 -12.13
N PHE A 435 4.91 11.88 -12.39
CA PHE A 435 5.83 12.88 -12.91
C PHE A 435 5.54 13.26 -14.36
N MET A 436 5.63 14.55 -14.67
CA MET A 436 5.41 15.13 -15.98
C MET A 436 6.47 16.16 -16.34
N VAL A 437 6.94 16.12 -17.59
CA VAL A 437 7.84 17.14 -18.18
C VAL A 437 7.05 18.13 -19.04
N ASN A 438 5.90 17.70 -19.58
CA ASN A 438 4.97 18.52 -20.34
C ASN A 438 3.58 18.47 -19.68
N GLY A 439 3.02 19.63 -19.40
CA GLY A 439 1.70 19.79 -18.78
C GLY A 439 1.33 21.27 -18.66
N PHE A 440 0.38 21.57 -17.79
CA PHE A 440 -0.04 22.93 -17.46
C PHE A 440 0.19 23.21 -15.97
N GLU A 441 0.41 24.46 -15.63
CA GLU A 441 0.42 24.98 -14.26
C GLU A 441 -0.55 26.16 -14.15
N CYS A 442 -1.33 26.24 -13.06
CA CYS A 442 -2.13 27.41 -12.76
C CYS A 442 -1.23 28.55 -12.28
N GLU A 443 -1.39 29.75 -12.84
CA GLU A 443 -0.58 30.93 -12.50
C GLU A 443 -0.81 31.45 -11.08
N GLU A 444 -1.95 31.12 -10.47
CA GLU A 444 -2.44 31.68 -9.20
C GLU A 444 -2.32 30.69 -8.03
N CYS A 445 -2.76 29.44 -8.22
CA CYS A 445 -2.71 28.42 -7.18
C CYS A 445 -1.54 27.43 -7.29
N TYR A 446 -0.77 27.49 -8.39
CA TYR A 446 0.35 26.59 -8.71
C TYR A 446 -0.02 25.09 -8.78
N LEU A 447 -1.30 24.76 -8.99
CA LEU A 447 -1.72 23.40 -9.36
C LEU A 447 -1.09 23.03 -10.71
N ALA A 448 -0.34 21.93 -10.74
CA ALA A 448 0.30 21.41 -11.93
C ALA A 448 -0.43 20.13 -12.40
N CYS A 449 -0.84 20.06 -13.68
CA CYS A 449 -1.69 18.98 -14.20
C CYS A 449 -1.31 18.55 -15.64
N HIS A 450 -1.50 17.27 -15.98
CA HIS A 450 -1.43 16.79 -17.35
C HIS A 450 -2.58 17.33 -18.21
N LYS A 451 -2.39 17.45 -19.54
CA LYS A 451 -3.49 17.79 -20.48
C LYS A 451 -4.74 16.92 -20.23
N LYS A 452 -4.57 15.59 -20.22
CA LYS A 452 -5.67 14.62 -20.02
C LYS A 452 -6.30 14.66 -18.63
N CYS A 453 -5.59 15.16 -17.63
CA CYS A 453 -6.11 15.26 -16.27
C CYS A 453 -7.03 16.48 -16.09
N LEU A 454 -6.85 17.54 -16.89
CA LEU A 454 -7.75 18.70 -16.90
C LEU A 454 -9.17 18.35 -17.39
N GLU A 455 -9.31 17.28 -18.18
CA GLU A 455 -10.60 16.76 -18.66
C GLU A 455 -11.46 16.21 -17.50
N SER A 456 -10.86 15.85 -16.36
CA SER A 456 -11.57 15.26 -15.20
C SER A 456 -11.08 15.78 -13.84
N LEU A 457 -10.47 16.97 -13.80
CA LEU A 457 -9.98 17.60 -12.58
C LEU A 457 -11.17 17.96 -11.66
N LEU A 458 -11.02 17.74 -10.35
CA LEU A 458 -12.04 18.03 -9.33
C LEU A 458 -11.68 19.23 -8.42
N ILE A 459 -10.50 19.80 -8.56
CA ILE A 459 -9.99 20.90 -7.71
C ILE A 459 -10.25 22.24 -8.40
N THR A 460 -11.00 23.14 -7.78
CA THR A 460 -11.19 24.52 -8.25
C THR A 460 -10.03 25.43 -7.82
N CYS A 461 -9.87 26.58 -8.48
CA CYS A 461 -8.82 27.53 -8.14
C CYS A 461 -9.24 28.40 -6.95
N GLY A 462 -8.60 28.20 -5.79
CA GLY A 462 -8.76 29.08 -4.63
C GLY A 462 -7.99 30.41 -4.71
N HIS A 463 -7.49 30.79 -5.90
CA HIS A 463 -6.64 31.96 -6.18
C HIS A 463 -5.43 32.16 -5.24
N ARG A 464 -5.00 31.08 -4.57
CA ARG A 464 -3.91 31.04 -3.58
C ARG A 464 -3.16 29.72 -3.74
N LYS A 465 -1.85 29.71 -3.43
CA LYS A 465 -1.02 28.50 -3.48
C LYS A 465 -1.67 27.37 -2.67
N LEU A 466 -1.92 26.23 -3.32
CA LEU A 466 -2.53 25.08 -2.66
C LEU A 466 -1.65 24.56 -1.51
N PRO A 467 -2.25 24.09 -0.40
CA PRO A 467 -1.51 23.51 0.71
C PRO A 467 -0.80 22.21 0.31
N ASN A 468 0.11 21.76 1.17
CA ASN A 468 0.59 20.39 1.13
C ASN A 468 -0.56 19.45 1.49
N ARG A 469 -0.56 18.23 0.92
CA ARG A 469 -1.58 17.21 1.18
C ARG A 469 -1.65 16.92 2.68
N VAL A 470 -2.85 16.99 3.24
CA VAL A 470 -3.13 16.67 4.65
C VAL A 470 -3.96 15.38 4.67
N PRO A 471 -3.57 14.33 5.41
CA PRO A 471 -4.41 13.15 5.53
C PRO A 471 -5.74 13.52 6.17
N LEU A 472 -6.85 13.10 5.56
CA LEU A 472 -8.21 13.25 6.08
C LEU A 472 -8.88 11.89 6.30
N PHE A 473 -8.38 10.85 5.63
CA PHE A 473 -8.92 9.49 5.69
C PHE A 473 -7.93 8.55 6.39
N GLY A 474 -8.46 7.54 7.09
CA GLY A 474 -7.66 6.57 7.85
C GLY A 474 -6.98 7.12 9.11
N ILE A 475 -7.22 8.38 9.48
CA ILE A 475 -6.80 8.99 10.75
C ILE A 475 -7.90 8.88 11.82
N ASP A 476 -7.56 9.09 13.09
CA ASP A 476 -8.55 9.15 14.17
C ASP A 476 -9.50 10.34 13.99
N PHE A 477 -10.75 10.17 14.39
CA PHE A 477 -11.78 11.21 14.24
C PHE A 477 -11.44 12.52 14.96
N THR A 478 -10.75 12.45 16.11
CA THR A 478 -10.29 13.63 16.86
C THR A 478 -9.15 14.39 16.16
N GLN A 479 -8.45 13.75 15.22
CA GLN A 479 -7.32 14.32 14.47
C GLN A 479 -7.74 14.96 13.14
N VAL A 480 -9.01 14.83 12.74
CA VAL A 480 -9.54 15.43 11.51
C VAL A 480 -9.47 16.97 11.61
N PRO A 481 -8.79 17.66 10.68
CA PRO A 481 -8.69 19.13 10.68
C PRO A 481 -10.05 19.82 10.65
N ARG A 482 -10.21 20.78 11.57
CA ARG A 482 -11.37 21.66 11.77
C ARG A 482 -10.83 23.05 12.12
N ASP A 483 -11.63 24.09 11.92
CA ASP A 483 -11.26 25.43 12.38
C ASP A 483 -11.64 25.63 13.87
N PHE A 484 -12.64 24.88 14.37
CA PHE A 484 -12.97 24.80 15.81
C PHE A 484 -13.04 23.35 16.34
N PRO A 485 -12.70 23.07 17.62
CA PRO A 485 -12.63 21.68 18.13
C PRO A 485 -13.95 20.90 18.08
N GLU A 486 -15.08 21.57 18.28
CA GLU A 486 -16.42 20.98 18.35
C GLU A 486 -17.17 20.99 17.01
N GLU A 487 -16.54 21.54 15.96
CA GLU A 487 -17.12 21.73 14.63
C GLU A 487 -17.40 20.39 13.93
N VAL A 488 -18.46 20.33 13.12
CA VAL A 488 -18.70 19.21 12.19
C VAL A 488 -17.61 19.24 11.11
N PRO A 489 -16.95 18.13 10.74
CA PRO A 489 -15.89 18.16 9.73
C PRO A 489 -16.40 18.75 8.41
N PHE A 490 -15.65 19.70 7.83
CA PHE A 490 -16.06 20.41 6.61
C PHE A 490 -16.47 19.47 5.46
N ILE A 491 -15.86 18.28 5.38
CA ILE A 491 -16.20 17.24 4.41
C ILE A 491 -17.58 16.59 4.66
N VAL A 492 -17.97 16.38 5.92
CA VAL A 492 -19.30 15.88 6.27
C VAL A 492 -20.35 16.93 5.88
N VAL A 493 -20.16 18.18 6.31
CA VAL A 493 -21.03 19.30 5.94
C VAL A 493 -21.16 19.38 4.43
N LYS A 494 -20.04 19.52 3.69
CA LYS A 494 -20.06 19.70 2.23
C LYS A 494 -20.73 18.54 1.49
N CYS A 495 -20.48 17.28 1.88
CA CYS A 495 -21.15 16.14 1.26
C CYS A 495 -22.66 16.12 1.58
N THR A 496 -23.08 16.40 2.82
CA THR A 496 -24.51 16.44 3.17
C THR A 496 -25.26 17.58 2.47
N SER A 497 -24.72 18.80 2.44
CA SER A 497 -25.34 19.95 1.77
C SER A 497 -25.45 19.74 0.25
N GLU A 498 -24.49 19.06 -0.37
CA GLU A 498 -24.53 18.72 -1.80
C GLU A 498 -25.64 17.69 -2.12
N ILE A 499 -25.79 16.69 -1.25
CA ILE A 499 -26.85 15.68 -1.34
C ILE A 499 -28.23 16.31 -1.09
N GLU A 500 -28.31 17.27 -0.15
CA GLU A 500 -29.52 18.07 0.10
C GLU A 500 -29.89 18.97 -1.09
N ALA A 501 -28.92 19.65 -1.69
CA ALA A 501 -29.14 20.58 -2.79
C ALA A 501 -29.56 19.90 -4.11
N ARG A 502 -29.02 18.69 -4.40
CA ARG A 502 -29.17 18.06 -5.73
C ARG A 502 -29.78 16.65 -5.76
N ALA A 503 -29.82 15.92 -4.65
CA ALA A 503 -30.10 14.49 -4.68
C ALA A 503 -31.31 14.01 -3.85
N LEU A 504 -31.97 14.86 -3.05
CA LEU A 504 -33.04 14.43 -2.12
C LEU A 504 -34.22 13.65 -2.73
N GLY A 505 -34.53 13.84 -4.02
CA GLY A 505 -35.57 13.09 -4.74
C GLY A 505 -35.08 11.83 -5.47
N VAL A 506 -33.78 11.51 -5.40
CA VAL A 506 -33.19 10.39 -6.14
C VAL A 506 -33.54 9.06 -5.47
N GLN A 507 -34.25 8.19 -6.19
CA GLN A 507 -34.65 6.89 -5.68
C GLN A 507 -33.44 6.04 -5.25
N GLY A 508 -33.41 5.63 -3.97
CA GLY A 508 -32.34 4.81 -3.42
C GLY A 508 -31.01 5.55 -3.23
N ILE A 509 -31.05 6.87 -3.00
CA ILE A 509 -29.91 7.79 -2.79
C ILE A 509 -28.71 7.25 -1.99
N TYR A 510 -28.93 6.37 -1.00
CA TYR A 510 -27.87 5.76 -0.18
C TYR A 510 -27.72 4.23 -0.36
N ARG A 511 -28.47 3.61 -1.28
CA ARG A 511 -28.48 2.15 -1.50
C ARG A 511 -27.36 1.66 -2.44
N ILE A 512 -26.79 2.54 -3.26
CA ILE A 512 -25.79 2.18 -4.27
C ILE A 512 -24.44 2.82 -3.92
N SER A 513 -23.45 1.99 -3.59
CA SER A 513 -22.08 2.45 -3.35
C SER A 513 -21.45 3.04 -4.61
N GLY A 514 -20.80 4.20 -4.48
CA GLY A 514 -19.96 4.76 -5.54
C GLY A 514 -18.86 3.78 -5.95
N SER A 515 -18.47 3.76 -7.23
CA SER A 515 -17.42 2.85 -7.69
C SER A 515 -16.07 3.23 -7.07
N LYS A 516 -15.33 2.23 -6.58
CA LYS A 516 -14.12 2.42 -5.75
C LYS A 516 -13.12 3.43 -6.31
N ALA A 517 -12.86 3.43 -7.62
CA ALA A 517 -11.94 4.39 -8.25
C ALA A 517 -12.44 5.86 -8.20
N ARG A 518 -13.76 6.11 -8.23
CA ARG A 518 -14.33 7.46 -8.05
C ARG A 518 -14.26 7.90 -6.59
N VAL A 519 -14.55 6.97 -5.67
CA VAL A 519 -14.40 7.15 -4.22
C VAL A 519 -12.96 7.55 -3.88
N GLU A 520 -11.97 6.79 -4.35
CA GLU A 520 -10.55 7.06 -4.12
C GLU A 520 -10.10 8.40 -4.73
N LYS A 521 -10.56 8.75 -5.94
CA LYS A 521 -10.24 10.05 -6.57
C LYS A 521 -10.80 11.24 -5.79
N LEU A 522 -12.05 11.15 -5.33
CA LEU A 522 -12.67 12.19 -4.50
C LEU A 522 -11.96 12.34 -3.15
N CYS A 523 -11.62 11.23 -2.49
CA CYS A 523 -10.84 11.26 -1.25
C CYS A 523 -9.49 11.96 -1.45
N GLN A 524 -8.75 11.65 -2.52
CA GLN A 524 -7.50 12.33 -2.85
C GLN A 524 -7.69 13.84 -3.05
N ALA A 525 -8.71 14.25 -3.81
CA ALA A 525 -8.99 15.67 -4.05
C ALA A 525 -9.26 16.44 -2.74
N PHE A 526 -9.98 15.83 -1.79
CA PHE A 526 -10.25 16.42 -0.47
C PHE A 526 -8.96 16.59 0.35
N GLU A 527 -8.07 15.60 0.39
CA GLU A 527 -6.78 15.68 1.10
C GLU A 527 -5.83 16.73 0.50
N GLU A 528 -5.97 17.02 -0.80
CA GLU A 528 -5.11 17.95 -1.53
C GLU A 528 -5.62 19.39 -1.56
N SER A 529 -6.92 19.62 -1.41
CA SER A 529 -7.53 20.96 -1.62
C SER A 529 -8.75 21.30 -0.75
N ARG A 530 -9.07 20.48 0.25
CA ARG A 530 -10.09 20.74 1.28
C ARG A 530 -11.43 21.19 0.70
N SER A 531 -11.85 22.43 0.94
CA SER A 531 -13.14 23.00 0.52
C SER A 531 -13.24 23.31 -0.98
N LEU A 532 -12.13 23.27 -1.73
CA LEU A 532 -12.08 23.57 -3.17
C LEU A 532 -12.43 22.38 -4.09
N VAL A 533 -12.87 21.24 -3.54
CA VAL A 533 -13.30 20.09 -4.34
C VAL A 533 -14.70 20.31 -4.91
N GLU A 534 -14.87 20.19 -6.23
CA GLU A 534 -16.18 20.20 -6.89
C GLU A 534 -16.79 18.78 -6.91
N LEU A 535 -18.09 18.68 -6.62
CA LEU A 535 -18.84 17.42 -6.50
C LEU A 535 -19.91 17.28 -7.59
N SER A 536 -19.65 17.83 -8.78
CA SER A 536 -20.67 18.03 -9.82
C SER A 536 -21.19 16.76 -10.51
N GLU A 537 -20.45 15.64 -10.44
CA GLU A 537 -20.86 14.36 -11.04
C GLU A 537 -21.01 13.25 -9.99
N HIS A 538 -22.25 13.08 -9.51
CA HIS A 538 -22.74 11.98 -8.66
C HIS A 538 -22.22 11.94 -7.19
N PRO A 539 -22.96 12.55 -6.23
CA PRO A 539 -22.55 12.64 -4.82
C PRO A 539 -22.81 11.34 -4.03
N PHE A 540 -21.97 10.32 -4.22
CA PHE A 540 -22.04 9.05 -3.47
C PHE A 540 -20.80 8.82 -2.60
N LEU A 541 -20.66 9.59 -1.52
CA LEU A 541 -19.61 9.43 -0.51
C LEU A 541 -20.10 9.65 0.93
N LEU A 542 -20.08 8.58 1.72
CA LEU A 542 -19.98 8.63 3.19
C LEU A 542 -19.06 7.52 3.72
N GLN A 543 -17.84 7.42 3.18
CA GLN A 543 -16.80 6.53 3.73
C GLN A 543 -16.16 7.17 4.99
N LEU A 544 -16.90 7.11 6.10
CA LEU A 544 -16.45 7.58 7.41
C LEU A 544 -15.27 6.70 7.90
N SER A 545 -14.10 7.33 8.08
CA SER A 545 -12.83 6.63 8.37
C SER A 545 -12.76 6.01 9.77
N GLY A 546 -13.56 6.50 10.71
CA GLY A 546 -13.83 5.86 11.99
C GLY A 546 -15.34 5.89 12.28
N PRO A 547 -15.83 5.12 13.27
CA PRO A 547 -17.20 5.23 13.74
C PRO A 547 -17.40 6.59 14.43
N VAL A 548 -18.51 7.27 14.14
CA VAL A 548 -18.86 8.56 14.78
C VAL A 548 -19.32 8.33 16.22
N LEU A 549 -19.90 7.16 16.52
CA LEU A 549 -20.20 6.70 17.88
C LEU A 549 -19.01 5.91 18.42
N LEU A 550 -18.53 6.30 19.61
CA LEU A 550 -17.40 5.63 20.27
C LEU A 550 -17.75 4.18 20.63
N TYR A 551 -16.84 3.24 20.36
CA TYR A 551 -16.99 1.82 20.70
C TYR A 551 -17.32 1.58 22.18
N GLN A 552 -16.84 2.44 23.09
CA GLN A 552 -17.15 2.37 24.52
C GLN A 552 -18.67 2.40 24.83
N LEU A 553 -19.49 3.01 23.96
CA LEU A 553 -20.94 3.05 24.09
C LEU A 553 -21.66 1.90 23.37
N TYR A 554 -20.96 1.09 22.56
CA TYR A 554 -21.56 0.04 21.72
C TYR A 554 -22.46 -0.91 22.53
N ASN A 555 -21.95 -1.46 23.63
CA ASN A 555 -22.71 -2.41 24.46
C ASN A 555 -23.96 -1.78 25.09
N SER A 556 -23.88 -0.52 25.51
CA SER A 556 -25.01 0.22 26.08
C SER A 556 -26.06 0.58 25.03
N LEU A 557 -25.63 0.96 23.83
CA LEU A 557 -26.49 1.23 22.68
C LEU A 557 -27.25 -0.04 22.25
N ILE A 558 -26.56 -1.18 22.11
CA ILE A 558 -27.16 -2.47 21.76
C ILE A 558 -28.09 -2.99 22.88
N ALA A 559 -27.84 -2.65 24.15
CA ALA A 559 -28.78 -2.94 25.25
C ALA A 559 -30.08 -2.11 25.11
N LEU A 560 -29.97 -0.80 24.91
CA LEU A 560 -31.14 0.08 24.71
C LEU A 560 -31.97 -0.33 23.48
N ALA A 561 -31.34 -0.80 22.40
CA ALA A 561 -32.05 -1.34 21.23
C ALA A 561 -32.94 -2.55 21.59
N LYS A 562 -32.43 -3.45 22.45
CA LYS A 562 -33.17 -4.65 22.93
C LYS A 562 -34.32 -4.29 23.85
N GLU A 563 -34.17 -3.24 24.66
CA GLU A 563 -35.27 -2.66 25.45
C GLU A 563 -36.37 -2.08 24.55
N ILE A 564 -35.99 -1.32 23.51
CA ILE A 564 -36.94 -0.78 22.52
C ILE A 564 -37.68 -1.89 21.75
N GLN A 565 -37.08 -3.08 21.57
CA GLN A 565 -37.77 -4.25 20.97
C GLN A 565 -38.74 -4.98 21.91
N LYS A 566 -38.83 -4.64 23.21
CA LYS A 566 -39.74 -5.31 24.17
C LYS A 566 -40.79 -4.38 24.80
N PRO A 567 -41.84 -3.95 24.07
CA PRO A 567 -42.89 -3.11 24.63
C PRO A 567 -43.87 -3.80 25.60
N GLY A 568 -43.84 -5.13 25.75
CA GLY A 568 -44.98 -5.85 26.34
C GLY A 568 -44.75 -7.28 26.86
N GLU A 569 -43.55 -7.62 27.36
CA GLU A 569 -43.39 -8.74 28.29
C GLU A 569 -43.35 -8.22 29.73
N GLU A 570 -43.88 -9.01 30.69
CA GLU A 570 -44.16 -8.54 32.05
C GLU A 570 -42.88 -8.10 32.79
N ARG A 571 -42.92 -6.89 33.35
CA ARG A 571 -41.83 -6.34 34.17
C ARG A 571 -41.88 -6.94 35.58
N THR A 572 -41.18 -8.05 35.79
CA THR A 572 -40.93 -8.57 37.15
C THR A 572 -40.12 -7.55 37.97
N ASP A 573 -40.52 -7.33 39.22
CA ASP A 573 -40.02 -6.22 40.05
C ASP A 573 -38.51 -6.20 40.29
N CYS A 574 -37.90 -5.07 39.95
CA CYS A 574 -36.69 -4.55 40.59
C CYS A 574 -36.72 -3.01 40.50
N ALA A 575 -36.35 -2.32 41.58
CA ALA A 575 -36.72 -0.90 41.76
C ALA A 575 -36.06 0.06 40.75
N GLY A 576 -36.89 0.72 39.93
CA GLY A 576 -36.47 1.75 38.98
C GLY A 576 -37.68 2.38 38.26
N VAL A 577 -37.56 3.67 37.92
CA VAL A 577 -38.57 4.40 37.13
C VAL A 577 -38.65 3.81 35.72
N PRO A 578 -39.81 3.79 35.04
CA PRO A 578 -39.89 3.54 33.60
C PRO A 578 -39.01 4.54 32.83
N SER A 579 -37.79 4.14 32.46
CA SER A 579 -36.90 5.01 31.69
C SER A 579 -37.50 5.24 30.31
N ASP A 580 -37.77 6.49 29.96
CA ASP A 580 -38.13 6.87 28.59
C ASP A 580 -36.92 6.53 27.71
N PRO A 581 -37.05 5.70 26.64
CA PRO A 581 -35.94 5.36 25.76
C PRO A 581 -35.28 6.61 25.14
N ILE A 582 -35.99 7.75 25.03
CA ILE A 582 -35.43 9.03 24.58
C ILE A 582 -34.55 9.66 25.66
N GLN A 583 -34.93 9.54 26.94
CA GLN A 583 -34.10 10.00 28.05
C GLN A 583 -32.86 9.09 28.21
N SER A 584 -33.04 7.77 28.15
CA SER A 584 -31.91 6.82 28.09
C SER A 584 -30.97 7.13 26.92
N MET A 585 -31.50 7.48 25.74
CA MET A 585 -30.69 7.87 24.59
C MET A 585 -29.92 9.17 24.85
N LYS A 586 -30.55 10.21 25.39
CA LYS A 586 -29.87 11.47 25.77
C LYS A 586 -28.73 11.23 26.75
N GLU A 587 -28.91 10.34 27.72
CA GLU A 587 -27.89 9.98 28.71
C GLU A 587 -26.77 9.08 28.18
N LEU A 588 -26.95 8.45 27.01
CA LEU A 588 -25.84 7.81 26.27
C LEU A 588 -25.14 8.82 25.37
N LEU A 589 -25.87 9.71 24.71
CA LEU A 589 -25.31 10.73 23.82
C LEU A 589 -24.51 11.81 24.57
N SER A 590 -24.89 12.17 25.79
CA SER A 590 -24.14 13.12 26.64
C SER A 590 -22.77 12.60 27.11
N LYS A 591 -22.45 11.32 26.86
CA LYS A 591 -21.14 10.71 27.12
C LYS A 591 -20.19 10.79 25.91
N LEU A 592 -20.64 11.33 24.78
CA LEU A 592 -19.81 11.58 23.61
C LEU A 592 -19.01 12.90 23.76
N PRO A 593 -17.78 12.98 23.23
CA PRO A 593 -17.11 14.26 23.01
C PRO A 593 -17.98 15.18 22.13
N GLY A 594 -17.94 16.49 22.38
CA GLY A 594 -18.79 17.47 21.66
C GLY A 594 -18.67 17.38 20.13
N SER A 595 -17.46 17.14 19.61
CA SER A 595 -17.23 16.96 18.17
C SER A 595 -17.88 15.70 17.58
N ASN A 596 -17.95 14.60 18.36
CA ASN A 596 -18.68 13.38 17.99
C ASN A 596 -20.19 13.61 18.08
N TYR A 597 -20.68 14.25 19.16
CA TYR A 597 -22.09 14.59 19.35
C TYR A 597 -22.62 15.50 18.24
N ASN A 598 -21.93 16.61 17.96
CA ASN A 598 -22.33 17.58 16.92
C ASN A 598 -22.31 16.95 15.52
N THR A 599 -21.31 16.12 15.21
CA THR A 599 -21.25 15.40 13.93
C THR A 599 -22.34 14.34 13.80
N LEU A 600 -22.72 13.68 14.91
CA LEU A 600 -23.87 12.77 14.93
C LEU A 600 -25.19 13.54 14.75
N ARG A 601 -25.40 14.64 15.50
CA ARG A 601 -26.57 15.52 15.37
C ARG A 601 -26.75 15.97 13.91
N HIS A 602 -25.69 16.43 13.27
CA HIS A 602 -25.66 16.82 11.86
C HIS A 602 -26.01 15.65 10.92
N LEU A 603 -25.42 14.48 11.11
CA LEU A 603 -25.69 13.31 10.27
C LEU A 603 -27.14 12.79 10.44
N ILE A 604 -27.68 12.77 11.66
CA ILE A 604 -29.08 12.37 11.89
C ILE A 604 -30.04 13.45 11.36
N ALA A 605 -29.72 14.75 11.49
CA ALA A 605 -30.51 15.84 10.88
C ALA A 605 -30.57 15.71 9.35
N HIS A 606 -29.44 15.39 8.70
CA HIS A 606 -29.41 15.09 7.27
C HIS A 606 -30.29 13.89 6.91
N LEU A 607 -30.18 12.78 7.67
CA LEU A 607 -30.98 11.58 7.44
C LEU A 607 -32.48 11.81 7.72
N TYR A 608 -32.83 12.72 8.63
CA TYR A 608 -34.19 13.19 8.83
C TYR A 608 -34.72 13.93 7.59
N ARG A 609 -33.99 14.91 7.06
CA ARG A 609 -34.33 15.64 5.81
C ARG A 609 -34.50 14.70 4.59
N VAL A 610 -33.72 13.62 4.54
CA VAL A 610 -33.87 12.56 3.52
C VAL A 610 -35.13 11.72 3.77
N ALA A 611 -35.40 11.35 5.02
CA ALA A 611 -36.58 10.56 5.41
C ALA A 611 -37.90 11.32 5.22
N GLU A 612 -37.94 12.64 5.40
CA GLU A 612 -39.13 13.47 5.10
C GLU A 612 -39.58 13.33 3.63
N LYS A 613 -38.65 13.03 2.72
CA LYS A 613 -38.89 12.81 1.29
C LYS A 613 -38.93 11.34 0.89
N TYR A 614 -39.20 10.42 1.82
CA TYR A 614 -39.24 8.98 1.54
C TYR A 614 -40.23 8.60 0.43
N GLU A 615 -41.28 9.39 0.17
CA GLU A 615 -42.20 9.10 -0.93
C GLU A 615 -41.61 9.35 -2.33
N GLU A 616 -40.59 10.19 -2.47
CA GLU A 616 -39.85 10.35 -3.72
C GLU A 616 -38.66 9.38 -3.76
N ASN A 617 -37.77 9.48 -2.77
CA ASN A 617 -36.48 8.76 -2.77
C ASN A 617 -36.56 7.30 -2.28
N LYS A 618 -37.70 6.87 -1.73
CA LYS A 618 -37.95 5.52 -1.19
C LYS A 618 -36.98 5.07 -0.08
N MET A 619 -36.35 6.01 0.63
CA MET A 619 -35.51 5.77 1.81
C MET A 619 -36.25 6.18 3.10
N SER A 620 -37.01 5.24 3.67
CA SER A 620 -37.61 5.38 5.01
C SER A 620 -36.53 5.41 6.12
N PRO A 621 -36.86 5.84 7.35
CA PRO A 621 -35.96 5.76 8.51
C PRO A 621 -35.32 4.37 8.71
N ASN A 622 -36.08 3.29 8.50
CA ASN A 622 -35.59 1.91 8.49
C ASN A 622 -34.54 1.67 7.39
N ASN A 623 -34.85 2.02 6.14
CA ASN A 623 -33.95 1.85 4.99
C ASN A 623 -32.64 2.64 5.19
N LEU A 624 -32.70 3.83 5.80
CA LEU A 624 -31.52 4.62 6.17
C LEU A 624 -30.77 3.97 7.35
N GLY A 625 -31.48 3.46 8.36
CA GLY A 625 -30.91 2.70 9.47
C GLY A 625 -30.10 1.49 9.00
N ILE A 626 -30.61 0.70 8.06
CA ILE A 626 -29.92 -0.46 7.48
C ILE A 626 -28.58 -0.07 6.83
N VAL A 627 -28.50 1.08 6.16
CA VAL A 627 -27.26 1.57 5.51
C VAL A 627 -26.29 2.18 6.53
N PHE A 628 -26.80 3.00 7.46
CA PHE A 628 -25.96 3.81 8.35
C PHE A 628 -25.63 3.17 9.69
N GLY A 629 -26.43 2.23 10.19
CA GLY A 629 -26.19 1.50 11.44
C GLY A 629 -24.77 0.92 11.53
N PRO A 630 -24.36 0.01 10.63
CA PRO A 630 -23.02 -0.57 10.60
C PRO A 630 -21.88 0.44 10.31
N THR A 631 -22.23 1.62 9.77
CA THR A 631 -21.26 2.66 9.41
C THR A 631 -20.97 3.58 10.60
N LEU A 632 -22.00 3.94 11.36
CA LEU A 632 -21.95 4.83 12.53
C LEU A 632 -21.62 4.07 13.83
N ILE A 633 -22.16 2.86 14.00
CA ILE A 633 -22.05 2.02 15.21
C ILE A 633 -21.20 0.78 14.85
N ARG A 634 -19.91 0.80 15.19
CA ARG A 634 -19.00 -0.33 14.94
C ARG A 634 -18.55 -0.99 16.25
N PRO A 635 -18.46 -2.34 16.30
CA PRO A 635 -17.71 -3.01 17.36
C PRO A 635 -16.22 -2.68 17.25
N GLY A 636 -15.49 -2.86 18.35
CA GLY A 636 -14.10 -2.43 18.49
C GLY A 636 -13.12 -3.34 17.76
N SER A 637 -12.03 -2.75 17.26
CA SER A 637 -10.97 -3.42 16.50
C SER A 637 -10.13 -4.46 17.27
N GLY A 638 -10.53 -4.80 18.50
CA GLY A 638 -9.92 -5.84 19.33
C GLY A 638 -10.74 -7.14 19.44
N SER A 639 -11.96 -7.19 18.92
CA SER A 639 -12.73 -8.43 18.78
C SER A 639 -12.64 -8.95 17.35
N ASP A 640 -12.29 -10.23 17.18
CA ASP A 640 -12.45 -10.95 15.92
C ASP A 640 -13.88 -10.77 15.36
N VAL A 641 -14.01 -10.76 14.03
CA VAL A 641 -15.30 -10.60 13.33
C VAL A 641 -16.12 -11.88 13.43
N SER A 642 -16.62 -12.12 14.64
CA SER A 642 -17.47 -13.25 15.00
C SER A 642 -18.89 -13.10 14.44
N MET A 643 -19.61 -14.22 14.38
CA MET A 643 -21.00 -14.33 13.93
C MET A 643 -21.97 -13.40 14.68
N SER A 644 -21.61 -12.92 15.88
CA SER A 644 -22.37 -11.91 16.63
C SER A 644 -22.55 -10.60 15.86
N CYS A 645 -21.58 -10.18 15.05
CA CYS A 645 -21.64 -8.93 14.29
C CYS A 645 -22.79 -8.91 13.28
N LEU A 646 -23.17 -10.08 12.74
CA LEU A 646 -24.33 -10.22 11.85
C LEU A 646 -25.65 -10.05 12.62
N VAL A 647 -25.75 -10.58 13.84
CA VAL A 647 -26.94 -10.46 14.70
C VAL A 647 -27.11 -9.03 15.22
N ASP A 648 -26.00 -8.37 15.58
CA ASP A 648 -26.02 -6.98 16.06
C ASP A 648 -26.43 -5.96 14.98
N SER A 649 -26.24 -6.28 13.69
CA SER A 649 -26.54 -5.37 12.58
C SER A 649 -27.99 -4.86 12.56
N GLY A 650 -28.96 -5.69 12.98
CA GLY A 650 -30.36 -5.28 13.10
C GLY A 650 -30.58 -4.26 14.23
N TYR A 651 -29.92 -4.45 15.38
CA TYR A 651 -29.97 -3.49 16.49
C TYR A 651 -29.25 -2.18 16.15
N GLN A 652 -28.12 -2.24 15.42
CA GLN A 652 -27.42 -1.06 14.90
C GLN A 652 -28.33 -0.24 13.97
N ALA A 653 -29.06 -0.90 13.07
CA ALA A 653 -30.02 -0.25 12.18
C ALA A 653 -31.18 0.40 12.95
N GLN A 654 -31.77 -0.32 13.91
CA GLN A 654 -32.87 0.14 14.75
C GLN A 654 -32.51 1.38 15.58
N ILE A 655 -31.27 1.50 16.08
CA ILE A 655 -30.83 2.70 16.82
C ILE A 655 -30.82 3.93 15.92
N VAL A 656 -30.30 3.79 14.69
CA VAL A 656 -30.28 4.89 13.72
C VAL A 656 -31.70 5.24 13.27
N GLU A 657 -32.57 4.26 13.03
CA GLU A 657 -34.00 4.49 12.79
C GLU A 657 -34.67 5.25 13.94
N PHE A 658 -34.46 4.83 15.19
CA PHE A 658 -35.00 5.50 16.39
C PHE A 658 -34.51 6.94 16.52
N LEU A 659 -33.23 7.20 16.26
CA LEU A 659 -32.63 8.54 16.28
C LEU A 659 -33.21 9.44 15.18
N ILE A 660 -33.49 8.91 13.99
CA ILE A 660 -34.17 9.64 12.92
C ILE A 660 -35.62 9.95 13.32
N GLN A 661 -36.40 8.92 13.71
CA GLN A 661 -37.82 9.06 14.05
C GLN A 661 -38.07 9.99 15.26
N ASN A 662 -37.10 10.13 16.16
CA ASN A 662 -37.22 10.97 17.36
C ASN A 662 -36.25 12.16 17.34
N TYR A 663 -35.74 12.58 16.17
CA TYR A 663 -34.72 13.63 16.05
C TYR A 663 -35.06 14.88 16.88
N GLU A 664 -36.25 15.44 16.69
CA GLU A 664 -36.73 16.64 17.40
C GLU A 664 -36.73 16.45 18.93
N ARG A 665 -37.12 15.25 19.39
CA ARG A 665 -37.25 14.92 20.82
C ARG A 665 -35.90 14.61 21.47
N VAL A 666 -34.92 14.13 20.70
CA VAL A 666 -33.56 13.78 21.15
C VAL A 666 -32.62 14.99 21.10
N PHE A 667 -32.59 15.73 19.99
CA PHE A 667 -31.62 16.79 19.72
C PHE A 667 -32.18 18.22 19.80
N GLY A 668 -33.51 18.40 19.76
CA GLY A 668 -34.16 19.71 19.72
C GLY A 668 -34.30 20.30 18.30
N MET A 669 -35.18 21.29 18.17
CA MET A 669 -35.49 21.97 16.91
C MET A 669 -34.86 23.37 16.77
N GLU A 670 -34.29 23.92 17.84
CA GLU A 670 -33.90 25.33 17.88
C GLU A 670 -32.62 25.65 17.07
N ASP A 671 -31.76 24.66 16.82
CA ASP A 671 -30.72 24.72 15.78
C ASP A 671 -30.84 23.55 14.78
N LEU A 672 -31.36 23.84 13.58
CA LEU A 672 -31.17 23.04 12.38
C LEU A 672 -30.17 23.79 11.49
N PRO A 673 -28.90 23.35 11.39
CA PRO A 673 -27.86 24.02 10.61
C PRO A 673 -27.96 23.78 9.10
#